data_AF-A0A9E3S2W6-F1
#
_entry.id   AF-A0A9E3S2W6-F1
#
_cell.length_a   1.000
_cell.length_b   1.000
_cell.length_c   1.000
_cell.angle_alpha   90.00
_cell.angle_beta   90.00
_cell.angle_gamma   90.00
#
_symmetry.space_group_name_H-M   'P 1'
#
loop_
_entity.id
_entity.type
_entity.pdbx_description
1 polymer ?
#
loop_
_entity_poly.entity_id
_entity_poly.type
_entity_poly.pdbx_seq_one_letter_code
_entity_poly.pdbx_strand_id
1 'polypeptide(L)'
;MLNKSVLPKSVRNKTYTLPQGRKERLRLLSWPRILIFTLLIIAVMALLYPRTRLIDKIMHTNGQDPLSRNYLLNLLKSDPGNAQLQLKRALMQIDANQLQEAEQLILELQTQNDPAIRIQLAQALLTLREQQAFTHPAGSLPRQHALPALYQALAALGELPLDARAREALAEKAASYGASEKAIRLYRSLAEDADPASRLKWLEKAAQTALSLGRYREAAALHFEVRHLHPELTQQKTSFQAGVRALQSGNLPAEALDQAENQLGNLADEPDMLLFMVRLAQAANRNDRAEFYVRKLLRYAELGGRTHLAAGYTQPVSSPTLSDALGISKRHPDCQERSRTTCWARLPGSQPLRAAAAFKPASQQPQLPFDDEIYRLGYDVFLANRNVSNAYVVAAAAVRQAPDNGDWRERLARVAEWNGKPAMALEQWRYLALRRDSEQAWQAMLRLAPGLFDEETVVLALLHEHQQGRLSDVRLLRLVQAFEAMGEARKGVEFLQQAYQKTPRRILLEQQAWLEERLGMPDAAIASLRKLDQKHGLSTGEVSRLATLLIAQGDMAAAYQTLQRHQTPATQQDRAYQGLMAELAWRLQDVNSAKRIYQALYAKGTLESYEAERLMLLMRKSSPDAAARLAAHYWNQTRQPRYLHLALELYTQTRNIAAAEALLASLTPAELKSQEQQTRFLQLRAELHRAHGNLAAAIHDMQRAVHIMPADMGLNAQLLWLLIEARDTTQLAARLAQHHPRALGEPALWAPVGAGFALLSNARDALPYYARQAAAHRDDYLWQVGYAQVLEEARQADMAWRIRHHAWLNLKRSGQPGPGQREQWQAMATLALRLSPGDTSAQWLREWLRLDTADQQQHTPEARELATAWFLSNEQYESARLWLTRQYGKQLQAPGWAEAALALQSNDKAALQRIVEGGGAGITPETRVDAAMQLRNFEAARRLAEAGLDLVPDNDVLHLQLTESVWQIQNRAGTGYRIEELGALKRQGWQINGQWSVQPKLKMGLELSDERLSSLDSGRLINLPNSDRRLTFTSRLEHEYGNTGLKLFYRDALKSMAGLQLDHELRFDRRLRVTGTLGYNLDADENDALSAGGMKDSLKLSAEWLISKRDYLLADLSTNRYTSQDRVYLGKGTGLTAQLGHHFRTEYPDFTVKLLGSVYGFNSDSTANG
;
A
#
# COMPACT_ATOMS: atom_id res chain seq x y z
N MET A 1 -67.04 -3.77 21.57
CA MET A 1 -68.22 -4.01 22.43
C MET A 1 -68.82 -5.33 21.96
N LEU A 2 -68.95 -6.44 22.69
CA LEU A 2 -69.07 -6.75 24.11
C LEU A 2 -68.39 -8.12 24.41
N ASN A 3 -67.78 -8.20 25.60
CA ASN A 3 -67.51 -9.33 26.52
C ASN A 3 -67.24 -10.77 26.01
N LYS A 4 -66.10 -11.41 26.35
CA LYS A 4 -65.71 -12.01 27.67
C LYS A 4 -66.73 -13.10 28.12
N SER A 5 -66.40 -14.32 28.58
CA SER A 5 -65.16 -14.93 29.07
C SER A 5 -65.49 -16.29 29.75
N VAL A 6 -64.47 -17.16 29.96
CA VAL A 6 -64.31 -18.15 31.07
C VAL A 6 -64.92 -19.57 30.93
N LEU A 7 -64.05 -20.56 30.57
CA LEU A 7 -63.50 -21.71 31.36
C LEU A 7 -64.45 -22.66 32.19
N PRO A 8 -63.99 -23.81 32.77
CA PRO A 8 -63.54 -25.10 32.20
C PRO A 8 -64.03 -26.34 33.05
N LYS A 9 -63.34 -27.52 32.91
CA LYS A 9 -63.35 -28.77 33.74
C LYS A 9 -64.56 -29.70 33.54
N SER A 10 -64.47 -31.03 33.58
CA SER A 10 -63.42 -32.06 33.78
C SER A 10 -64.14 -33.41 33.70
N VAL A 11 -63.52 -34.50 33.22
CA VAL A 11 -63.51 -35.83 33.89
C VAL A 11 -62.39 -36.68 33.27
N ARG A 12 -61.55 -37.25 34.15
CA ARG A 12 -60.50 -38.26 33.88
C ARG A 12 -61.07 -39.67 34.11
N ASN A 13 -60.51 -40.63 33.36
CA ASN A 13 -60.07 -42.00 33.71
C ASN A 13 -60.34 -42.93 32.50
N LYS A 14 -59.49 -43.87 32.06
CA LYS A 14 -58.25 -44.45 32.58
C LYS A 14 -57.58 -45.28 31.46
N THR A 15 -56.25 -45.13 31.32
CA THR A 15 -55.19 -46.14 31.08
C THR A 15 -55.31 -47.26 30.02
N TYR A 16 -54.30 -47.28 29.13
CA TYR A 16 -53.52 -48.47 28.75
C TYR A 16 -52.01 -48.19 28.88
N THR A 17 -51.25 -49.21 29.31
CA THR A 17 -49.85 -49.23 29.76
C THR A 17 -48.85 -49.69 28.68
N LEU A 18 -47.64 -49.14 28.67
CA LEU A 18 -46.41 -49.72 28.06
C LEU A 18 -45.16 -49.41 28.94
N PRO A 19 -44.08 -50.23 28.91
CA PRO A 19 -43.16 -50.43 30.04
C PRO A 19 -41.84 -49.62 30.00
N GLN A 20 -41.12 -49.70 31.14
CA GLN A 20 -40.06 -48.84 31.66
C GLN A 20 -38.69 -48.87 30.94
N GLY A 21 -37.99 -47.72 30.96
CA GLY A 21 -36.55 -47.55 30.73
C GLY A 21 -36.01 -46.24 31.32
N ARG A 22 -34.89 -46.29 32.06
CA ARG A 22 -34.33 -45.28 33.00
C ARG A 22 -33.87 -43.94 32.40
N LYS A 23 -33.91 -42.87 33.22
CA LYS A 23 -33.28 -41.55 32.99
C LYS A 23 -32.02 -41.37 33.87
N GLU A 24 -30.88 -41.04 33.26
CA GLU A 24 -29.64 -40.55 33.92
C GLU A 24 -29.34 -39.09 33.51
N ARG A 25 -28.72 -38.31 34.42
CA ARG A 25 -28.29 -36.90 34.23
C ARG A 25 -26.80 -36.84 33.88
N LEU A 26 -26.42 -36.04 32.87
CA LEU A 26 -25.05 -35.80 32.38
C LEU A 26 -24.19 -34.91 33.31
N ARG A 27 -22.91 -35.30 33.53
CA ARG A 27 -21.80 -34.53 34.14
C ARG A 27 -20.60 -34.51 33.16
N LEU A 28 -19.89 -33.38 33.06
CA LEU A 28 -19.04 -33.02 31.91
C LEU A 28 -17.51 -33.32 31.99
N LEU A 29 -16.90 -33.86 33.06
CA LEU A 29 -15.49 -34.34 33.08
C LEU A 29 -15.14 -35.09 34.40
N SER A 30 -14.19 -36.06 34.37
CA SER A 30 -13.77 -36.89 35.51
C SER A 30 -12.33 -36.62 36.01
N TRP A 31 -12.12 -36.74 37.33
CA TRP A 31 -10.88 -36.46 38.09
C TRP A 31 -9.55 -37.04 37.56
N PRO A 32 -9.46 -38.27 37.00
CA PRO A 32 -8.17 -38.80 36.56
C PRO A 32 -7.53 -38.04 35.37
N ARG A 33 -8.29 -37.22 34.65
CA ARG A 33 -7.76 -36.40 33.54
C ARG A 33 -7.02 -35.14 34.00
N ILE A 34 -7.25 -34.68 35.23
CA ILE A 34 -6.57 -33.51 35.82
C ILE A 34 -5.15 -33.88 36.28
N LEU A 35 -4.95 -35.11 36.76
CA LEU A 35 -3.69 -35.59 37.32
C LEU A 35 -2.58 -35.71 36.25
N ILE A 36 -2.95 -36.12 35.03
CA ILE A 36 -2.04 -36.25 33.88
C ILE A 36 -1.50 -34.88 33.44
N PHE A 37 -2.31 -33.82 33.55
CA PHE A 37 -1.89 -32.47 33.16
C PHE A 37 -0.84 -31.88 34.13
N THR A 38 -0.83 -32.32 35.39
CA THR A 38 0.05 -31.77 36.44
C THR A 38 1.48 -32.33 36.35
N LEU A 39 1.61 -33.62 35.99
CA LEU A 39 2.90 -34.29 35.82
C LEU A 39 3.73 -33.72 34.66
N LEU A 40 3.06 -33.20 33.64
CA LEU A 40 3.70 -32.62 32.46
C LEU A 40 4.45 -31.31 32.78
N ILE A 41 4.06 -30.60 33.84
CA ILE A 41 4.66 -29.31 34.24
C ILE A 41 5.98 -29.51 35.02
N ILE A 42 6.10 -30.55 35.85
CA ILE A 42 7.31 -30.81 36.68
C ILE A 42 8.52 -31.18 35.80
N ALA A 43 8.29 -31.93 34.72
CA ALA A 43 9.34 -32.32 33.78
C ALA A 43 10.01 -31.11 33.10
N VAL A 44 9.30 -29.99 32.97
CA VAL A 44 9.82 -28.77 32.34
C VAL A 44 10.79 -28.02 33.26
N MET A 45 10.63 -28.08 34.59
CA MET A 45 11.52 -27.39 35.55
C MET A 45 12.91 -28.04 35.70
N ALA A 46 13.00 -29.37 35.58
CA ALA A 46 14.27 -30.09 35.70
C ALA A 46 15.22 -29.82 34.51
N LEU A 47 14.69 -29.32 33.39
CA LEU A 47 15.47 -29.00 32.18
C LEU A 47 16.17 -27.63 32.23
N LEU A 48 15.96 -26.82 33.28
CA LEU A 48 16.37 -25.41 33.33
C LEU A 48 17.64 -25.07 34.21
N TYR A 49 18.34 -26.00 34.89
CA TYR A 49 19.52 -25.68 35.78
C TYR A 49 20.67 -26.76 35.91
N PRO A 50 21.97 -26.51 35.54
CA PRO A 50 23.13 -27.38 35.85
C PRO A 50 24.34 -26.76 36.66
N ARG A 51 25.31 -27.58 37.14
CA ARG A 51 26.15 -27.54 38.40
C ARG A 51 27.53 -26.80 38.48
N THR A 52 28.07 -26.07 37.49
CA THR A 52 29.51 -25.68 37.45
C THR A 52 29.97 -24.44 38.25
N ARG A 53 29.09 -23.65 38.87
CA ARG A 53 29.46 -22.36 39.49
C ARG A 53 29.99 -22.42 40.95
N LEU A 54 30.32 -23.60 41.49
CA LEU A 54 30.57 -23.77 42.94
C LEU A 54 32.06 -23.90 43.39
N ILE A 55 33.04 -24.12 42.50
CA ILE A 55 34.43 -24.53 42.86
C ILE A 55 35.40 -23.37 43.14
N ASP A 56 35.34 -22.25 42.41
CA ASP A 56 36.33 -21.15 42.51
C ASP A 56 36.41 -20.44 43.87
N LYS A 57 35.41 -20.64 44.73
CA LYS A 57 35.28 -19.87 45.98
C LYS A 57 36.23 -20.34 47.11
N ILE A 58 37.01 -21.42 46.92
CA ILE A 58 37.71 -22.11 48.04
C ILE A 58 39.24 -21.87 48.09
N MET A 59 39.93 -21.56 46.98
CA MET A 59 41.41 -21.44 46.89
C MET A 59 42.05 -20.23 47.61
N HIS A 60 41.27 -19.24 48.04
CA HIS A 60 41.79 -18.00 48.62
C HIS A 60 41.61 -17.89 50.14
N THR A 61 41.24 -18.98 50.80
CA THR A 61 41.03 -19.02 52.25
C THR A 61 42.32 -19.45 52.96
N ASN A 62 42.80 -18.68 53.94
CA ASN A 62 44.00 -19.03 54.70
C ASN A 62 43.76 -20.30 55.54
N GLY A 63 44.61 -21.31 55.31
CA GLY A 63 44.49 -22.72 55.73
C GLY A 63 44.65 -23.01 57.21
N GLN A 64 44.09 -22.18 58.08
CA GLN A 64 43.94 -22.45 59.52
C GLN A 64 42.48 -22.70 59.94
N ASP A 65 41.49 -22.39 59.10
CA ASP A 65 40.07 -22.64 59.41
C ASP A 65 39.72 -24.14 59.18
N PRO A 66 39.22 -24.88 60.19
CA PRO A 66 38.94 -26.32 60.07
C PRO A 66 37.86 -26.64 59.02
N LEU A 67 36.93 -25.70 58.76
CA LEU A 67 35.97 -25.87 57.67
C LEU A 67 36.69 -25.82 56.31
N SER A 68 37.66 -24.92 56.13
CA SER A 68 38.49 -24.80 54.92
C SER A 68 39.47 -25.96 54.77
N ARG A 69 40.06 -26.49 55.85
CA ARG A 69 40.92 -27.68 55.80
C ARG A 69 40.12 -28.93 55.44
N ASN A 70 38.92 -29.10 55.99
CA ASN A 70 38.05 -30.24 55.64
C ASN A 70 37.43 -30.09 54.26
N TYR A 71 37.12 -28.88 53.79
CA TYR A 71 36.73 -28.64 52.40
C TYR A 71 37.92 -28.77 51.43
N LEU A 72 39.16 -28.39 51.82
CA LEU A 72 40.42 -28.57 51.05
C LEU A 72 40.78 -30.06 50.95
N LEU A 73 40.52 -30.84 51.99
CA LEU A 73 40.68 -32.29 52.00
C LEU A 73 39.52 -33.01 51.29
N ASN A 74 38.28 -32.51 51.35
CA ASN A 74 37.17 -33.03 50.54
C ASN A 74 37.33 -32.69 49.06
N LEU A 75 37.92 -31.53 48.74
CA LEU A 75 38.32 -31.14 47.38
C LEU A 75 39.53 -31.95 46.91
N LEU A 76 40.56 -32.15 47.74
CA LEU A 76 41.69 -33.05 47.45
C LEU A 76 41.28 -34.53 47.42
N LYS A 77 40.11 -34.91 47.96
CA LYS A 77 39.49 -36.23 47.76
C LYS A 77 38.77 -36.34 46.43
N SER A 78 38.13 -35.26 45.97
CA SER A 78 37.55 -35.21 44.63
C SER A 78 38.57 -34.95 43.52
N ASP A 79 39.72 -34.34 43.85
CA ASP A 79 40.80 -33.97 42.91
C ASP A 79 42.19 -33.89 43.61
N PRO A 80 42.91 -35.01 43.76
CA PRO A 80 44.18 -35.09 44.52
C PRO A 80 45.39 -34.36 43.91
N GLY A 81 45.30 -33.80 42.70
CA GLY A 81 46.46 -33.38 41.89
C GLY A 81 46.94 -31.93 42.01
N ASN A 82 46.50 -31.14 43.01
CA ASN A 82 46.71 -29.68 43.01
C ASN A 82 48.01 -29.20 43.69
N ALA A 83 48.90 -28.62 42.88
CA ALA A 83 50.27 -28.21 43.17
C ALA A 83 50.46 -27.09 44.23
N GLN A 84 49.63 -26.05 44.17
CA GLN A 84 49.70 -24.94 45.12
C GLN A 84 49.22 -25.35 46.52
N LEU A 85 48.38 -26.39 46.59
CA LEU A 85 48.02 -27.00 47.86
C LEU A 85 49.20 -27.75 48.52
N GLN A 86 50.27 -28.08 47.77
CA GLN A 86 51.47 -28.81 48.26
C GLN A 86 52.63 -27.90 48.72
N LEU A 87 53.01 -26.78 48.07
CA LEU A 87 54.05 -25.89 48.63
C LEU A 87 53.68 -25.38 50.02
N LYS A 88 52.41 -25.06 50.19
CA LYS A 88 51.89 -24.59 51.46
C LYS A 88 52.12 -25.61 52.60
N ARG A 89 52.52 -26.84 52.27
CA ARG A 89 53.02 -27.88 53.20
C ARG A 89 54.53 -27.83 53.47
N ALA A 90 55.41 -27.52 52.50
CA ALA A 90 56.88 -27.62 52.63
C ALA A 90 57.53 -26.48 53.43
N LEU A 91 57.04 -25.26 53.24
CA LEU A 91 57.45 -24.12 54.06
C LEU A 91 57.01 -24.33 55.52
N MET A 92 55.91 -25.06 55.76
CA MET A 92 55.51 -25.51 57.08
C MET A 92 56.53 -26.51 57.73
N GLN A 93 57.61 -26.96 57.04
CA GLN A 93 58.63 -27.93 57.53
C GLN A 93 60.08 -27.41 57.70
N ILE A 94 60.65 -26.53 56.85
CA ILE A 94 61.97 -25.88 57.11
C ILE A 94 61.92 -25.20 58.49
N ASP A 95 60.76 -24.60 58.79
CA ASP A 95 60.41 -23.96 60.06
C ASP A 95 60.25 -24.94 61.25
N ALA A 96 60.06 -26.25 61.00
CA ALA A 96 60.04 -27.32 62.02
C ALA A 96 61.42 -28.03 62.21
N ASN A 97 62.51 -27.56 61.54
CA ASN A 97 63.91 -28.08 61.57
C ASN A 97 64.12 -29.51 61.03
N GLN A 98 63.27 -29.96 60.11
CA GLN A 98 63.41 -31.25 59.44
C GLN A 98 64.11 -31.04 58.07
N LEU A 99 65.41 -30.63 58.04
CA LEU A 99 66.14 -30.17 56.82
C LEU A 99 66.17 -31.20 55.68
N GLN A 100 66.18 -32.49 55.98
CA GLN A 100 66.11 -33.56 54.98
C GLN A 100 64.69 -33.76 54.41
N GLU A 101 63.62 -33.69 55.21
CA GLU A 101 62.21 -33.81 54.76
C GLU A 101 61.76 -32.54 54.01
N ALA A 102 62.27 -31.39 54.47
CA ALA A 102 62.10 -30.11 53.82
C ALA A 102 62.87 -30.06 52.51
N GLU A 103 64.16 -30.43 52.47
CA GLU A 103 64.91 -30.55 51.20
C GLU A 103 64.20 -31.49 50.22
N GLN A 104 63.63 -32.62 50.68
CA GLN A 104 62.85 -33.52 49.83
C GLN A 104 61.57 -32.91 49.28
N LEU A 105 60.75 -32.25 50.11
CA LEU A 105 59.54 -31.55 49.64
C LEU A 105 59.89 -30.33 48.77
N ILE A 106 60.97 -29.59 49.08
CA ILE A 106 61.54 -28.48 48.30
C ILE A 106 62.02 -28.99 46.94
N LEU A 107 62.64 -30.16 46.86
CA LEU A 107 63.07 -30.80 45.63
C LEU A 107 61.89 -31.37 44.83
N GLU A 108 60.89 -31.98 45.48
CA GLU A 108 59.66 -32.45 44.83
C GLU A 108 58.85 -31.27 44.26
N LEU A 109 58.80 -30.15 44.98
CA LEU A 109 58.14 -28.93 44.57
C LEU A 109 58.97 -28.07 43.63
N GLN A 110 60.29 -28.27 43.54
CA GLN A 110 61.13 -27.64 42.52
C GLN A 110 60.75 -28.11 41.10
N THR A 111 60.03 -29.23 40.98
CA THR A 111 59.40 -29.63 39.70
C THR A 111 58.21 -28.75 39.32
N GLN A 112 57.68 -27.95 40.25
CA GLN A 112 56.68 -26.93 39.95
C GLN A 112 57.32 -25.67 39.38
N ASN A 113 56.62 -25.08 38.41
CA ASN A 113 57.07 -23.88 37.71
C ASN A 113 56.53 -22.56 38.30
N ASP A 114 56.07 -22.54 39.56
CA ASP A 114 55.56 -21.31 40.21
C ASP A 114 56.71 -20.49 40.85
N PRO A 115 56.91 -19.20 40.48
CA PRO A 115 58.08 -18.40 40.87
C PRO A 115 58.04 -17.82 42.30
N ALA A 116 56.87 -17.55 42.88
CA ALA A 116 56.78 -17.05 44.26
C ALA A 116 57.34 -18.07 45.27
N ILE A 117 57.18 -19.34 44.89
CA ILE A 117 57.66 -20.51 45.61
C ILE A 117 59.21 -20.56 45.60
N ARG A 118 59.87 -20.07 44.54
CA ARG A 118 61.31 -20.24 44.30
C ARG A 118 62.25 -19.36 45.12
N ILE A 119 61.84 -18.14 45.46
CA ILE A 119 62.71 -17.24 46.25
C ILE A 119 62.87 -17.76 47.67
N GLN A 120 61.73 -18.17 48.22
CA GLN A 120 61.64 -18.78 49.54
C GLN A 120 62.42 -20.10 49.57
N LEU A 121 62.42 -20.85 48.46
CA LEU A 121 63.24 -22.04 48.30
C LEU A 121 64.75 -21.75 48.28
N ALA A 122 65.20 -20.66 47.66
CA ALA A 122 66.63 -20.47 47.38
C ALA A 122 67.36 -19.55 48.38
N GLN A 123 66.62 -18.76 49.18
CA GLN A 123 67.13 -18.20 50.43
C GLN A 123 67.43 -19.29 51.46
N ALA A 124 66.55 -20.29 51.53
CA ALA A 124 66.82 -21.50 52.30
C ALA A 124 68.07 -22.25 51.80
N LEU A 125 68.54 -22.01 50.55
CA LEU A 125 69.68 -22.69 49.94
C LEU A 125 71.05 -22.02 50.15
N LEU A 126 71.22 -20.69 50.12
CA LEU A 126 72.56 -20.09 50.38
C LEU A 126 73.04 -20.34 51.80
N THR A 127 72.15 -20.23 52.78
CA THR A 127 72.48 -20.48 54.19
C THR A 127 72.99 -21.91 54.39
N LEU A 128 72.45 -22.88 53.64
CA LEU A 128 72.95 -24.25 53.61
C LEU A 128 74.38 -24.35 53.02
N ARG A 129 74.78 -23.48 52.08
CA ARG A 129 76.04 -23.58 51.30
C ARG A 129 77.23 -22.80 51.89
N GLU A 130 77.02 -21.69 52.59
CA GLU A 130 78.11 -20.92 53.24
C GLU A 130 78.78 -21.70 54.39
N GLN A 131 78.02 -22.49 55.16
CA GLN A 131 78.57 -23.39 56.20
C GLN A 131 79.50 -24.47 55.63
N GLN A 132 79.44 -24.75 54.31
CA GLN A 132 80.21 -25.83 53.67
C GLN A 132 81.60 -25.39 53.15
N ALA A 133 81.88 -24.12 52.80
CA ALA A 133 83.07 -23.72 52.02
C ALA A 133 84.26 -23.05 52.77
N PHE A 134 84.04 -22.40 53.92
CA PHE A 134 85.08 -21.63 54.64
C PHE A 134 85.75 -22.36 55.82
N THR A 135 85.56 -23.68 55.95
CA THR A 135 86.17 -24.56 56.97
C THR A 135 87.59 -25.06 56.61
N HIS A 136 88.05 -24.86 55.36
CA HIS A 136 89.34 -25.35 54.83
C HIS A 136 90.39 -24.22 54.62
N PRO A 137 91.72 -24.48 54.70
CA PRO A 137 92.80 -23.48 54.53
C PRO A 137 93.02 -22.99 53.08
N ALA A 138 93.55 -21.76 52.91
CA ALA A 138 93.65 -21.03 51.64
C ALA A 138 94.62 -21.70 50.63
N GLY A 139 94.22 -21.78 49.36
CA GLY A 139 95.00 -22.43 48.30
C GLY A 139 94.91 -23.97 48.25
N SER A 140 94.23 -24.64 49.20
CA SER A 140 94.08 -26.10 49.22
C SER A 140 93.06 -26.64 48.19
N LEU A 141 93.27 -27.86 47.69
CA LEU A 141 92.39 -28.55 46.74
C LEU A 141 90.92 -28.66 47.22
N PRO A 142 90.62 -29.13 48.46
CA PRO A 142 89.24 -29.19 48.97
C PRO A 142 88.55 -27.81 49.02
N ARG A 143 89.29 -26.72 49.25
CA ARG A 143 88.76 -25.36 49.23
C ARG A 143 88.52 -24.84 47.82
N GLN A 144 89.41 -25.12 46.88
CA GLN A 144 89.17 -24.87 45.46
C GLN A 144 87.94 -25.65 44.95
N HIS A 145 87.64 -26.82 45.54
CA HIS A 145 86.45 -27.62 45.23
C HIS A 145 85.15 -27.11 45.87
N ALA A 146 85.19 -26.52 47.06
CA ALA A 146 83.99 -25.98 47.74
C ALA A 146 83.61 -24.54 47.31
N LEU A 147 84.59 -23.74 46.83
CA LEU A 147 84.40 -22.36 46.37
C LEU A 147 83.42 -22.18 45.20
N PRO A 148 83.33 -23.07 44.20
CA PRO A 148 82.35 -22.97 43.13
C PRO A 148 80.91 -23.12 43.62
N ALA A 149 80.63 -24.09 44.50
CA ALA A 149 79.30 -24.29 45.08
C ALA A 149 78.89 -23.10 45.96
N LEU A 150 79.87 -22.51 46.66
CA LEU A 150 79.69 -21.25 47.37
C LEU A 150 79.42 -20.10 46.40
N TYR A 151 80.21 -19.92 45.34
CA TYR A 151 79.96 -18.86 44.35
C TYR A 151 78.67 -19.05 43.57
N GLN A 152 78.20 -20.29 43.41
CA GLN A 152 76.91 -20.64 42.81
C GLN A 152 75.77 -20.36 43.76
N ALA A 153 75.92 -20.62 45.05
CA ALA A 153 74.92 -20.27 46.04
C ALA A 153 74.89 -18.75 46.27
N LEU A 154 76.05 -18.10 46.26
CA LEU A 154 76.24 -16.66 46.46
C LEU A 154 75.78 -15.89 45.21
N ALA A 155 75.91 -16.50 44.03
CA ALA A 155 75.18 -16.08 42.83
C ALA A 155 73.69 -16.37 42.99
N ALA A 156 73.26 -17.60 43.29
CA ALA A 156 71.86 -17.99 43.39
C ALA A 156 71.08 -17.16 44.42
N LEU A 157 71.72 -16.68 45.49
CA LEU A 157 71.13 -15.73 46.43
C LEU A 157 71.33 -14.28 46.02
N GLY A 158 72.43 -13.93 45.35
CA GLY A 158 72.55 -12.62 44.70
C GLY A 158 71.49 -12.42 43.61
N GLU A 159 70.97 -13.50 43.03
CA GLU A 159 69.83 -13.54 42.11
C GLU A 159 68.47 -13.52 42.84
N LEU A 160 68.49 -13.69 44.16
CA LEU A 160 67.33 -13.58 45.02
C LEU A 160 67.38 -12.20 45.68
N PRO A 161 66.25 -11.51 45.80
CA PRO A 161 66.25 -10.18 46.42
C PRO A 161 66.71 -10.23 47.91
N LEU A 162 67.74 -9.45 48.32
CA LEU A 162 68.37 -9.38 49.67
C LEU A 162 68.55 -7.95 50.26
N ASP A 163 68.81 -7.82 51.58
CA ASP A 163 68.95 -6.54 52.34
C ASP A 163 70.38 -5.95 52.42
N ALA A 164 70.51 -4.69 52.85
CA ALA A 164 71.66 -3.80 52.63
C ALA A 164 72.98 -4.15 53.35
N ARG A 165 72.89 -4.39 54.66
CA ARG A 165 74.02 -4.80 55.49
C ARG A 165 74.58 -6.16 55.05
N ALA A 166 73.69 -7.05 54.59
CA ALA A 166 74.09 -8.32 54.02
C ALA A 166 74.89 -8.14 52.71
N ARG A 167 74.65 -7.06 51.95
CA ARG A 167 75.37 -6.71 50.72
C ARG A 167 76.73 -6.04 50.96
N GLU A 168 76.87 -5.19 51.97
CA GLU A 168 78.16 -4.62 52.40
C GLU A 168 79.20 -5.68 52.70
N ALA A 169 78.84 -6.57 53.61
CA ALA A 169 79.69 -7.67 53.99
C ALA A 169 79.97 -8.62 52.81
N LEU A 170 79.06 -8.71 51.84
CA LEU A 170 79.27 -9.48 50.62
C LEU A 170 80.34 -8.83 49.71
N ALA A 171 80.43 -7.49 49.70
CA ALA A 171 81.21 -6.69 48.77
C ALA A 171 82.71 -6.64 48.99
N GLU A 172 83.11 -6.31 50.21
CA GLU A 172 84.51 -6.28 50.61
C GLU A 172 85.09 -7.71 50.58
N LYS A 173 84.26 -8.71 50.92
CA LYS A 173 84.58 -10.13 50.74
C LYS A 173 84.87 -10.43 49.27
N ALA A 174 84.06 -9.94 48.32
CA ALA A 174 84.32 -10.16 46.89
C ALA A 174 85.56 -9.41 46.35
N ALA A 175 85.83 -8.20 46.83
CA ALA A 175 87.02 -7.42 46.48
C ALA A 175 88.32 -8.06 46.95
N SER A 176 88.33 -8.59 48.18
CA SER A 176 89.50 -9.24 48.79
C SER A 176 89.72 -10.67 48.28
N TYR A 177 88.65 -11.40 47.91
CA TYR A 177 88.76 -12.76 47.34
C TYR A 177 89.16 -12.77 45.85
N GLY A 178 89.54 -11.62 45.27
CA GLY A 178 90.09 -11.51 43.91
C GLY A 178 89.05 -11.48 42.79
N ALA A 179 87.77 -11.29 43.13
CA ALA A 179 86.70 -11.16 42.15
C ALA A 179 86.45 -9.68 41.83
N SER A 180 87.41 -8.97 41.21
CA SER A 180 87.37 -7.51 40.99
C SER A 180 86.12 -7.00 40.25
N GLU A 181 85.50 -7.80 39.38
CA GLU A 181 84.21 -7.45 38.78
C GLU A 181 83.01 -7.69 39.71
N LYS A 182 83.10 -8.65 40.64
CA LYS A 182 82.13 -8.77 41.74
C LYS A 182 82.39 -7.68 42.78
N ALA A 183 83.63 -7.26 42.96
CA ALA A 183 84.05 -6.17 43.82
C ALA A 183 83.51 -4.82 43.35
N ILE A 184 83.67 -4.46 42.08
CA ILE A 184 83.06 -3.24 41.52
C ILE A 184 81.53 -3.32 41.64
N ARG A 185 80.93 -4.50 41.39
CA ARG A 185 79.46 -4.69 41.52
C ARG A 185 78.97 -4.56 42.95
N LEU A 186 79.74 -5.04 43.90
CA LEU A 186 79.33 -5.02 45.28
C LEU A 186 79.77 -3.73 46.00
N TYR A 187 80.85 -3.05 45.57
CA TYR A 187 81.17 -1.67 45.95
C TYR A 187 80.14 -0.69 45.41
N ARG A 188 79.55 -1.00 44.26
CA ARG A 188 78.35 -0.31 43.77
C ARG A 188 77.12 -0.64 44.63
N SER A 189 76.86 -1.92 44.95
CA SER A 189 75.77 -2.28 45.88
C SER A 189 75.96 -1.72 47.29
N LEU A 190 77.19 -1.34 47.62
CA LEU A 190 77.56 -0.73 48.89
C LEU A 190 77.44 0.77 48.92
N ALA A 191 77.94 1.39 47.86
CA ALA A 191 77.67 2.78 47.59
C ALA A 191 76.15 3.01 47.63
N GLU A 192 75.33 2.05 47.19
CA GLU A 192 73.86 2.14 47.30
C GLU A 192 73.35 2.26 48.75
N ASP A 193 73.96 1.59 49.73
CA ASP A 193 73.45 1.54 51.11
C ASP A 193 74.16 2.52 52.10
N ALA A 194 75.28 3.16 51.69
CA ALA A 194 76.19 3.91 52.58
C ALA A 194 75.89 5.43 52.74
N ASP A 195 76.48 6.03 53.79
CA ASP A 195 76.42 7.48 54.09
C ASP A 195 77.22 8.32 53.06
N PRO A 196 76.87 9.60 52.85
CA PRO A 196 77.27 10.33 51.63
C PRO A 196 78.78 10.50 51.42
N ALA A 197 79.54 10.77 52.48
CA ALA A 197 81.00 10.94 52.38
C ALA A 197 81.72 9.62 52.10
N SER A 198 81.25 8.52 52.69
CA SER A 198 81.80 7.19 52.44
C SER A 198 81.41 6.68 51.04
N ARG A 199 80.22 7.03 50.56
CA ARG A 199 79.73 6.73 49.20
C ARG A 199 80.61 7.36 48.11
N LEU A 200 81.00 8.63 48.28
CA LEU A 200 81.98 9.31 47.39
C LEU A 200 83.24 8.49 47.22
N LYS A 201 83.81 8.15 48.36
CA LYS A 201 85.06 7.41 48.46
C LYS A 201 84.96 6.06 47.76
N TRP A 202 83.83 5.34 47.89
CA TRP A 202 83.66 4.04 47.24
C TRP A 202 83.52 4.13 45.72
N LEU A 203 82.85 5.17 45.23
CA LEU A 203 82.62 5.34 43.79
C LEU A 203 83.81 5.96 43.06
N GLU A 204 84.58 6.85 43.70
CA GLU A 204 85.86 7.32 43.15
C GLU A 204 86.86 6.18 42.97
N LYS A 205 86.92 5.27 43.96
CA LYS A 205 87.74 4.07 43.88
C LYS A 205 87.30 3.13 42.76
N ALA A 206 85.99 2.97 42.56
CA ALA A 206 85.49 2.24 41.40
C ALA A 206 85.90 2.94 40.09
N ALA A 207 85.76 4.27 39.99
CA ALA A 207 86.03 5.05 38.77
C ALA A 207 87.47 4.95 38.27
N GLN A 208 88.41 5.13 39.19
CA GLN A 208 89.83 5.08 38.88
C GLN A 208 90.25 3.67 38.49
N THR A 209 89.74 2.65 39.19
CA THR A 209 89.98 1.24 38.87
C THR A 209 89.47 0.89 37.45
N ALA A 210 88.36 1.49 37.00
CA ALA A 210 87.84 1.30 35.65
C ALA A 210 88.65 2.05 34.57
N LEU A 211 89.11 3.29 34.82
CA LEU A 211 89.90 4.06 33.85
C LEU A 211 91.27 3.43 33.57
N SER A 212 91.96 2.92 34.60
CA SER A 212 93.26 2.25 34.45
C SER A 212 93.20 0.98 33.60
N LEU A 213 92.02 0.38 33.46
CA LEU A 213 91.78 -0.82 32.65
C LEU A 213 91.38 -0.47 31.20
N GLY A 214 91.45 0.80 30.79
CA GLY A 214 91.11 1.25 29.42
C GLY A 214 89.60 1.28 29.14
N ARG A 215 88.76 1.16 30.18
CA ARG A 215 87.31 1.14 30.05
C ARG A 215 86.74 2.56 30.12
N TYR A 216 86.98 3.39 29.09
CA TYR A 216 86.62 4.83 29.07
C TYR A 216 85.15 5.13 29.37
N ARG A 217 84.23 4.25 28.93
CA ARG A 217 82.79 4.35 29.24
C ARG A 217 82.48 4.06 30.72
N GLU A 218 83.11 3.03 31.29
CA GLU A 218 82.92 2.66 32.69
C GLU A 218 83.54 3.70 33.62
N ALA A 219 84.70 4.25 33.22
CA ALA A 219 85.36 5.35 33.91
C ALA A 219 84.56 6.66 33.88
N ALA A 220 84.06 7.06 32.70
CA ALA A 220 83.20 8.24 32.59
C ALA A 220 81.95 8.08 33.46
N ALA A 221 81.29 6.92 33.40
CA ALA A 221 80.11 6.61 34.21
C ALA A 221 80.36 6.78 35.70
N LEU A 222 81.52 6.31 36.18
CA LEU A 222 81.87 6.40 37.59
C LEU A 222 82.32 7.83 37.98
N HIS A 223 83.00 8.58 37.11
CA HIS A 223 83.32 10.00 37.36
C HIS A 223 82.07 10.88 37.43
N PHE A 224 81.04 10.54 36.67
CA PHE A 224 79.76 11.19 36.82
C PHE A 224 79.03 10.78 38.12
N GLU A 225 79.15 9.53 38.55
CA GLU A 225 78.63 9.07 39.84
C GLU A 225 79.26 9.85 41.01
N VAL A 226 80.56 10.10 40.90
CA VAL A 226 81.35 10.89 41.85
C VAL A 226 80.92 12.36 41.88
N ARG A 227 80.73 12.94 40.69
CA ARG A 227 80.24 14.32 40.54
C ARG A 227 78.99 14.58 41.36
N HIS A 228 78.04 13.65 41.39
CA HIS A 228 76.77 13.83 42.10
C HIS A 228 76.86 13.81 43.61
N LEU A 229 77.99 13.38 44.16
CA LEU A 229 78.14 13.25 45.61
C LEU A 229 78.97 14.39 46.22
N HIS A 230 79.72 15.14 45.41
CA HIS A 230 80.48 16.31 45.86
C HIS A 230 79.54 17.44 46.29
N PRO A 231 79.72 18.08 47.46
CA PRO A 231 78.81 19.12 47.94
C PRO A 231 79.01 20.49 47.28
N GLU A 232 80.18 20.78 46.70
CA GLU A 232 80.54 22.10 46.18
C GLU A 232 80.38 22.20 44.64
N LEU A 233 79.68 23.23 44.18
CA LEU A 233 79.29 23.39 42.77
C LEU A 233 80.50 23.39 41.82
N THR A 234 81.60 24.02 42.20
CA THR A 234 82.83 24.09 41.41
C THR A 234 83.46 22.72 41.21
N GLN A 235 83.50 21.89 42.26
CA GLN A 235 84.06 20.54 42.20
C GLN A 235 83.16 19.59 41.38
N GLN A 236 81.85 19.79 41.45
CA GLN A 236 80.91 19.10 40.56
C GLN A 236 81.12 19.49 39.09
N LYS A 237 81.37 20.77 38.76
CA LYS A 237 81.71 21.18 37.38
C LYS A 237 82.93 20.45 36.85
N THR A 238 83.97 20.35 37.67
CA THR A 238 85.22 19.71 37.27
C THR A 238 85.04 18.22 37.04
N SER A 239 84.38 17.49 37.95
CA SER A 239 84.10 16.06 37.79
C SER A 239 83.17 15.76 36.62
N PHE A 240 82.22 16.66 36.34
CA PHE A 240 81.36 16.58 35.16
C PHE A 240 82.14 16.73 33.86
N GLN A 241 82.92 17.81 33.73
CA GLN A 241 83.73 18.02 32.54
C GLN A 241 84.78 16.92 32.37
N ALA A 242 85.32 16.35 33.46
CA ALA A 242 86.23 15.22 33.43
C ALA A 242 85.57 13.95 32.85
N GLY A 243 84.33 13.63 33.24
CA GLY A 243 83.57 12.52 32.66
C GLY A 243 83.23 12.73 31.17
N VAL A 244 82.83 13.95 30.78
CA VAL A 244 82.53 14.26 29.37
C VAL A 244 83.79 14.21 28.52
N ARG A 245 84.89 14.77 29.02
CA ARG A 245 86.19 14.71 28.35
C ARG A 245 86.73 13.29 28.26
N ALA A 246 86.50 12.43 29.27
CA ALA A 246 86.87 11.01 29.19
C ALA A 246 86.19 10.29 28.00
N LEU A 247 84.98 10.71 27.62
CA LEU A 247 84.28 10.20 26.44
C LEU A 247 84.70 10.88 25.13
N GLN A 248 84.95 12.19 25.15
CA GLN A 248 85.50 12.90 23.98
C GLN A 248 86.90 12.39 23.61
N SER A 249 87.75 12.08 24.60
CA SER A 249 89.06 11.44 24.41
C SER A 249 88.96 10.05 23.77
N GLY A 250 87.81 9.39 23.89
CA GLY A 250 87.48 8.15 23.17
C GLY A 250 86.92 8.36 21.75
N ASN A 251 86.86 9.60 21.25
CA ASN A 251 86.23 10.01 19.99
C ASN A 251 84.74 9.66 19.86
N LEU A 252 83.98 9.90 20.94
CA LEU A 252 82.55 9.58 21.01
C LEU A 252 81.71 10.86 21.20
N PRO A 253 81.65 11.82 20.27
CA PRO A 253 81.01 13.12 20.49
C PRO A 253 79.49 13.05 20.69
N ALA A 254 78.79 12.12 20.02
CA ALA A 254 77.37 11.88 20.26
C ALA A 254 77.13 11.23 21.64
N GLU A 255 77.98 10.27 22.03
CA GLU A 255 77.90 9.62 23.33
C GLU A 255 78.33 10.56 24.47
N ALA A 256 79.27 11.46 24.20
CA ALA A 256 79.74 12.48 25.11
C ALA A 256 78.69 13.57 25.31
N LEU A 257 77.99 14.00 24.25
CA LEU A 257 76.79 14.81 24.41
C LEU A 257 75.81 14.05 25.29
N ASP A 258 75.31 12.87 24.86
CA ASP A 258 74.28 12.11 25.58
C ASP A 258 74.63 11.92 27.07
N GLN A 259 75.88 11.58 27.40
CA GLN A 259 76.33 11.44 28.79
C GLN A 259 76.49 12.80 29.49
N ALA A 260 76.96 13.85 28.82
CA ALA A 260 76.99 15.20 29.37
C ALA A 260 75.58 15.69 29.73
N GLU A 261 74.57 15.44 28.90
CA GLU A 261 73.20 15.85 29.19
C GLU A 261 72.66 15.14 30.41
N ASN A 262 72.87 13.82 30.43
CA ASN A 262 72.41 12.95 31.51
C ASN A 262 73.03 13.31 32.84
N GLN A 263 74.23 13.87 32.82
CA GLN A 263 75.02 14.09 34.03
C GLN A 263 75.05 15.55 34.44
N LEU A 264 74.42 16.48 33.70
CA LEU A 264 74.50 17.94 33.84
C LEU A 264 73.99 18.50 35.19
N GLY A 265 73.03 17.84 35.83
CA GLY A 265 72.61 18.09 37.23
C GLY A 265 72.32 19.55 37.61
N ASN A 266 72.75 19.97 38.80
CA ASN A 266 72.65 21.34 39.34
C ASN A 266 73.42 22.42 38.57
N LEU A 267 74.15 22.06 37.52
CA LEU A 267 74.85 23.00 36.62
C LEU A 267 73.98 23.40 35.42
N ALA A 268 72.84 22.73 35.28
CA ALA A 268 72.00 22.88 34.11
C ALA A 268 71.31 24.25 34.02
N ASP A 269 71.36 25.09 35.05
CA ASP A 269 70.76 26.44 35.05
C ASP A 269 71.81 27.56 34.98
N GLU A 270 73.10 27.20 34.98
CA GLU A 270 74.15 28.19 34.81
C GLU A 270 74.26 28.61 33.35
N PRO A 271 74.27 29.93 33.05
CA PRO A 271 74.32 30.43 31.68
C PRO A 271 75.49 29.86 30.87
N ASP A 272 76.68 29.76 31.50
CA ASP A 272 77.90 29.29 30.85
C ASP A 272 77.86 27.80 30.52
N MET A 273 77.26 27.00 31.40
CA MET A 273 77.07 25.56 31.18
C MET A 273 75.96 25.30 30.16
N LEU A 274 74.90 26.10 30.16
CA LEU A 274 73.86 26.04 29.13
C LEU A 274 74.41 26.37 27.75
N LEU A 275 75.24 27.41 27.64
CA LEU A 275 75.92 27.74 26.40
C LEU A 275 76.92 26.65 25.98
N PHE A 276 77.67 26.07 26.94
CA PHE A 276 78.54 24.92 26.70
C PHE A 276 77.76 23.72 26.14
N MET A 277 76.57 23.45 26.66
CA MET A 277 75.70 22.38 26.19
C MET A 277 75.03 22.68 24.83
N VAL A 278 74.65 23.93 24.54
CA VAL A 278 74.19 24.33 23.19
C VAL A 278 75.29 24.06 22.16
N ARG A 279 76.53 24.45 22.46
CA ARG A 279 77.66 24.26 21.55
C ARG A 279 78.08 22.79 21.43
N LEU A 280 78.06 22.02 22.52
CA LEU A 280 78.29 20.57 22.50
C LEU A 280 77.23 19.86 21.65
N ALA A 281 75.96 20.30 21.75
CA ALA A 281 74.85 19.77 20.95
C ALA A 281 75.00 20.10 19.46
N GLN A 282 75.39 21.33 19.12
CA GLN A 282 75.72 21.70 17.73
C GLN A 282 76.92 20.92 17.19
N ALA A 283 77.98 20.72 17.98
CA ALA A 283 79.16 19.95 17.60
C ALA A 283 78.86 18.45 17.38
N ALA A 284 77.85 17.92 18.07
CA ALA A 284 77.30 16.58 17.84
C ALA A 284 76.23 16.53 16.73
N ASN A 285 75.96 17.66 16.05
CA ASN A 285 74.91 17.83 15.04
C ASN A 285 73.48 17.48 15.53
N ARG A 286 73.24 17.74 16.83
CA ARG A 286 71.99 17.48 17.55
C ARG A 286 71.27 18.81 17.83
N ASN A 287 70.72 19.41 16.77
CA ASN A 287 70.03 20.70 16.85
C ASN A 287 68.82 20.66 17.79
N ASP A 288 68.16 19.50 17.91
CA ASP A 288 67.08 19.22 18.86
C ASP A 288 67.50 19.45 20.32
N ARG A 289 68.73 19.06 20.66
CA ARG A 289 69.30 19.27 21.99
C ARG A 289 69.81 20.70 22.18
N ALA A 290 70.32 21.32 21.12
CA ALA A 290 70.62 22.75 21.14
C ALA A 290 69.37 23.60 21.44
N GLU A 291 68.20 23.22 20.91
CA GLU A 291 66.92 23.86 21.22
C GLU A 291 66.58 23.78 22.71
N PHE A 292 66.73 22.59 23.29
CA PHE A 292 66.42 22.33 24.70
C PHE A 292 67.22 23.25 25.63
N TYR A 293 68.53 23.40 25.39
CA TYR A 293 69.37 24.28 26.19
C TYR A 293 69.11 25.77 25.91
N VAL A 294 68.78 26.15 24.68
CA VAL A 294 68.37 27.52 24.34
C VAL A 294 67.09 27.94 25.06
N ARG A 295 66.09 27.06 25.18
CA ARG A 295 64.87 27.33 25.98
C ARG A 295 65.22 27.59 27.43
N LYS A 296 66.11 26.78 27.98
CA LYS A 296 66.57 26.91 29.36
C LYS A 296 67.36 28.21 29.59
N LEU A 297 68.20 28.57 28.63
CA LEU A 297 68.96 29.83 28.61
C LEU A 297 68.04 31.06 28.57
N LEU A 298 67.00 31.04 27.75
CA LEU A 298 65.99 32.10 27.65
C LEU A 298 65.00 32.12 28.84
N ARG A 299 65.17 31.23 29.83
CA ARG A 299 64.25 31.03 30.97
C ARG A 299 62.79 30.86 30.53
N TYR A 300 62.61 30.04 29.51
CA TYR A 300 61.29 29.72 28.97
C TYR A 300 60.57 28.79 29.95
N ALA A 301 59.42 29.20 30.51
CA ALA A 301 58.71 28.37 31.49
C ALA A 301 58.18 27.07 30.85
N GLU A 302 58.64 25.90 31.31
CA GLU A 302 58.17 24.59 30.85
C GLU A 302 56.90 24.13 31.60
N LEU A 303 55.86 23.73 30.86
CA LEU A 303 54.75 22.90 31.34
C LEU A 303 55.07 21.45 30.94
N GLY A 304 55.27 20.58 31.93
CA GLY A 304 55.80 19.21 31.74
C GLY A 304 54.84 18.21 31.08
N GLY A 305 55.43 17.21 30.41
CA GLY A 305 54.75 16.00 29.92
C GLY A 305 55.66 15.11 29.07
N ARG A 306 56.17 14.02 29.66
CA ARG A 306 56.92 12.94 28.99
C ARG A 306 56.00 12.13 28.05
N THR A 307 56.42 11.87 26.82
CA THR A 307 55.83 10.83 25.94
C THR A 307 56.90 9.85 25.46
N HIS A 308 56.57 8.57 25.56
CA HIS A 308 57.36 7.41 25.17
C HIS A 308 57.70 7.38 23.67
N LEU A 309 58.91 6.90 23.36
CA LEU A 309 59.31 6.40 22.05
C LEU A 309 59.71 4.92 22.21
N ALA A 310 59.11 4.03 21.41
CA ALA A 310 59.65 2.71 21.10
C ALA A 310 59.44 2.45 19.60
N ALA A 311 60.43 1.81 18.98
CA ALA A 311 60.68 1.78 17.55
C ALA A 311 60.10 0.54 16.82
N GLY A 312 59.86 0.71 15.51
CA GLY A 312 60.16 -0.29 14.48
C GLY A 312 58.98 -1.08 13.89
N TYR A 313 58.51 -0.73 12.68
CA TYR A 313 58.77 -1.44 11.41
C TYR A 313 57.93 -0.84 10.26
N THR A 314 58.44 -1.02 9.05
CA THR A 314 58.15 -0.31 7.80
C THR A 314 57.04 -0.91 6.94
N GLN A 315 56.52 -0.07 6.02
CA GLN A 315 55.80 -0.33 4.74
C GLN A 315 54.25 -0.16 4.77
N PRO A 316 53.59 0.16 3.63
CA PRO A 316 53.40 1.52 3.15
C PRO A 316 51.92 1.89 2.89
N VAL A 317 51.68 3.18 2.64
CA VAL A 317 50.51 3.80 1.96
C VAL A 317 49.21 2.99 1.91
N SER A 318 48.23 3.38 2.71
CA SER A 318 46.88 3.72 2.24
C SER A 318 46.06 4.35 3.37
N SER A 319 45.45 5.48 3.04
CA SER A 319 44.48 6.22 3.86
C SER A 319 43.24 5.37 4.18
N PRO A 320 42.76 5.33 5.43
CA PRO A 320 41.38 4.99 5.72
C PRO A 320 40.56 6.29 5.83
N THR A 321 39.47 6.27 5.07
CA THR A 321 38.36 7.22 5.05
C THR A 321 37.73 7.44 6.43
N LEU A 322 37.28 8.67 6.67
CA LEU A 322 36.26 8.99 7.66
C LEU A 322 34.98 8.16 7.39
N SER A 323 34.72 7.11 8.16
CA SER A 323 33.38 6.51 8.21
C SER A 323 32.91 5.96 9.56
N ASP A 324 33.75 5.78 10.59
CA ASP A 324 33.33 5.02 11.80
C ASP A 324 33.33 5.79 13.12
N ALA A 325 32.86 7.05 13.11
CA ALA A 325 32.62 7.81 14.35
C ALA A 325 31.19 8.41 14.43
N LEU A 326 30.18 7.69 13.93
CA LEU A 326 28.78 8.01 14.19
C LEU A 326 27.97 6.74 14.53
N GLY A 327 27.93 6.43 15.83
CA GLY A 327 26.92 5.54 16.39
C GLY A 327 25.56 6.24 16.40
N ILE A 328 24.62 5.75 15.59
CA ILE A 328 23.22 6.18 15.56
C ILE A 328 22.43 5.36 16.59
N SER A 329 21.63 6.02 17.44
CA SER A 329 20.19 5.72 17.55
C SER A 329 19.53 6.49 18.70
N LYS A 330 18.61 7.39 18.35
CA LYS A 330 17.21 7.30 18.75
C LYS A 330 16.32 7.94 17.68
N ARG A 331 15.34 7.15 17.23
CA ARG A 331 14.28 7.48 16.26
C ARG A 331 13.36 8.59 16.78
N HIS A 332 12.89 9.50 15.92
CA HIS A 332 11.54 9.49 15.31
C HIS A 332 11.36 10.70 14.34
N PRO A 333 10.26 10.79 13.55
CA PRO A 333 10.28 10.73 12.10
C PRO A 333 9.93 12.09 11.43
N ASP A 334 9.78 12.06 10.11
CA ASP A 334 9.38 13.17 9.23
C ASP A 334 10.46 14.21 8.92
N CYS A 335 11.09 14.02 7.76
CA CYS A 335 11.17 15.03 6.71
C CYS A 335 11.81 14.39 5.46
N GLN A 336 10.95 13.88 4.57
CA GLN A 336 11.32 13.49 3.21
C GLN A 336 11.05 14.67 2.28
N GLU A 337 12.11 15.12 1.60
CA GLU A 337 12.11 15.80 0.30
C GLU A 337 11.02 16.86 0.01
N ARG A 338 11.33 18.13 0.29
CA ARG A 338 11.17 19.26 -0.65
C ARG A 338 11.73 20.54 -0.03
N SER A 339 12.39 21.34 -0.88
CA SER A 339 12.97 22.66 -0.62
C SER A 339 14.25 22.73 0.24
N ARG A 340 15.35 23.05 -0.44
CA ARG A 340 16.52 23.71 0.13
C ARG A 340 16.11 25.12 0.51
N THR A 341 15.88 25.39 1.80
CA THR A 341 16.15 26.65 2.52
C THR A 341 15.46 26.60 3.88
N THR A 342 16.08 27.21 4.90
CA THR A 342 15.63 27.35 6.30
C THR A 342 15.83 26.15 7.24
N CYS A 343 17.03 26.06 7.82
CA CYS A 343 17.19 25.57 9.20
C CYS A 343 18.45 26.12 9.89
N TRP A 344 18.76 27.41 9.74
CA TRP A 344 19.77 28.12 10.56
C TRP A 344 19.24 29.52 10.86
N ALA A 345 18.40 29.66 11.88
CA ALA A 345 18.05 30.97 12.45
C ALA A 345 17.43 30.83 13.85
N ARG A 346 18.28 30.96 14.88
CA ARG A 346 18.07 31.73 16.13
C ARG A 346 19.00 31.23 17.23
N LEU A 347 20.07 32.00 17.46
CA LEU A 347 20.62 32.18 18.80
C LEU A 347 20.19 33.59 19.25
N PRO A 348 19.28 33.74 20.23
CA PRO A 348 19.21 34.97 21.01
C PRO A 348 20.31 34.95 22.07
N GLY A 349 20.92 36.11 22.25
CA GLY A 349 22.14 36.30 23.03
C GLY A 349 22.13 35.70 24.42
N SER A 350 23.28 35.15 24.78
CA SER A 350 23.75 35.08 26.15
C SER A 350 25.14 35.68 26.20
N GLN A 351 25.24 36.68 27.06
CA GLN A 351 26.40 37.41 27.53
C GLN A 351 27.70 36.59 27.59
N PRO A 352 28.87 37.24 27.47
CA PRO A 352 30.14 36.57 27.69
C PRO A 352 30.18 36.11 29.15
N LEU A 353 30.08 34.80 29.37
CA LEU A 353 30.37 34.19 30.65
C LEU A 353 31.84 34.47 30.99
N ARG A 354 32.07 35.55 31.73
CA ARG A 354 33.18 35.66 32.67
C ARG A 354 33.00 34.57 33.72
N ALA A 355 33.54 33.39 33.41
CA ALA A 355 33.94 32.38 34.38
C ALA A 355 35.10 31.60 33.76
N ALA A 356 36.17 32.32 33.41
CA ALA A 356 37.50 31.72 33.42
C ALA A 356 37.85 31.46 34.88
N ALA A 357 37.43 30.30 35.40
CA ALA A 357 38.14 29.70 36.50
C ALA A 357 39.61 29.61 36.06
N ALA A 358 40.47 30.29 36.81
CA ALA A 358 41.86 30.51 36.49
C ALA A 358 42.59 29.18 36.25
N PHE A 359 42.82 28.85 34.99
CA PHE A 359 44.04 28.14 34.62
C PHE A 359 44.96 29.20 34.02
N LYS A 360 45.84 29.79 34.83
CA LYS A 360 46.99 30.53 34.29
C LYS A 360 47.87 29.49 33.60
N PRO A 361 48.00 29.46 32.26
CA PRO A 361 49.13 28.76 31.69
C PRO A 361 50.37 29.54 32.13
N ALA A 362 51.35 28.88 32.72
CA ALA A 362 52.65 29.49 32.98
C ALA A 362 53.12 30.20 31.71
N SER A 363 53.49 31.47 31.81
CA SER A 363 53.87 32.29 30.68
C SER A 363 55.06 31.64 29.96
N GLN A 364 54.79 30.95 28.85
CA GLN A 364 55.78 30.55 27.84
C GLN A 364 56.32 31.83 27.19
N GLN A 365 57.14 32.58 27.91
CA GLN A 365 57.73 33.83 27.46
C GLN A 365 59.15 33.88 28.00
N PRO A 366 60.15 34.29 27.20
CA PRO A 366 61.47 34.59 27.70
C PRO A 366 61.37 35.57 28.87
N GLN A 367 61.86 35.16 30.04
CA GLN A 367 61.86 36.01 31.25
C GLN A 367 63.16 36.83 31.37
N LEU A 368 64.07 36.69 30.42
CA LEU A 368 65.32 37.44 30.35
C LEU A 368 65.05 38.86 29.79
N PRO A 369 65.69 39.91 30.33
CA PRO A 369 65.74 41.22 29.68
C PRO A 369 66.15 41.08 28.21
N PHE A 370 65.61 41.93 27.34
CA PHE A 370 65.93 41.89 25.91
C PHE A 370 67.45 42.06 25.69
N ASP A 371 68.06 41.01 25.15
CA ASP A 371 69.44 40.95 24.68
C ASP A 371 69.39 40.42 23.24
N ASP A 372 69.87 41.20 22.28
CA ASP A 372 69.71 40.89 20.86
C ASP A 372 70.48 39.63 20.45
N GLU A 373 71.66 39.36 21.04
CA GLU A 373 72.48 38.19 20.69
C GLU A 373 71.83 36.89 21.20
N ILE A 374 71.33 36.90 22.43
CA ILE A 374 70.68 35.73 23.04
C ILE A 374 69.30 35.48 22.40
N TYR A 375 68.51 36.53 22.13
CA TYR A 375 67.21 36.39 21.47
C TYR A 375 67.35 35.97 20.01
N ARG A 376 68.37 36.46 19.29
CA ARG A 376 68.66 36.04 17.92
C ARG A 376 69.18 34.60 17.85
N LEU A 377 70.13 34.22 18.70
CA LEU A 377 70.60 32.83 18.82
C LEU A 377 69.41 31.91 19.10
N GLY A 378 68.51 32.33 20.01
CA GLY A 378 67.29 31.58 20.30
C GLY A 378 66.37 31.46 19.09
N TYR A 379 66.07 32.58 18.43
CA TYR A 379 65.24 32.61 17.23
C TYR A 379 65.81 31.72 16.10
N ASP A 380 67.11 31.78 15.85
CA ASP A 380 67.78 31.02 14.80
C ASP A 380 67.83 29.52 15.12
N VAL A 381 68.11 29.12 16.37
CA VAL A 381 68.06 27.71 16.80
C VAL A 381 66.63 27.16 16.73
N PHE A 382 65.61 27.96 17.08
CA PHE A 382 64.22 27.55 16.92
C PHE A 382 63.84 27.38 15.44
N LEU A 383 64.26 28.27 14.55
CA LEU A 383 64.02 28.10 13.12
C LEU A 383 64.80 26.93 12.50
N ALA A 384 66.05 26.71 12.90
CA ALA A 384 66.87 25.59 12.44
C ALA A 384 66.24 24.23 12.80
N ASN A 385 65.53 24.16 13.93
CA ASN A 385 64.76 22.98 14.36
C ASN A 385 63.33 22.93 13.82
N ARG A 386 62.96 23.84 12.91
CA ARG A 386 61.58 24.00 12.41
C ARG A 386 60.56 24.28 13.53
N ASN A 387 61.02 24.76 14.70
CA ASN A 387 60.18 25.12 15.83
C ASN A 387 59.71 26.58 15.72
N VAL A 388 58.84 26.79 14.76
CA VAL A 388 58.25 28.10 14.45
C VAL A 388 57.44 28.64 15.65
N SER A 389 56.91 27.77 16.51
CA SER A 389 56.11 28.15 17.67
C SER A 389 56.90 28.87 18.75
N ASN A 390 58.14 28.47 19.04
CA ASN A 390 58.96 29.22 19.99
C ASN A 390 59.65 30.41 19.36
N ALA A 391 60.04 30.30 18.09
CA ALA A 391 60.51 31.47 17.33
C ALA A 391 59.46 32.60 17.38
N TYR A 392 58.17 32.25 17.29
CA TYR A 392 57.07 33.19 17.44
C TYR A 392 57.06 33.85 18.81
N VAL A 393 57.21 33.08 19.89
CA VAL A 393 57.18 33.62 21.25
C VAL A 393 58.39 34.52 21.52
N VAL A 394 59.58 34.13 21.05
CA VAL A 394 60.79 34.95 21.16
C VAL A 394 60.58 36.27 20.43
N ALA A 395 60.09 36.23 19.18
CA ALA A 395 59.78 37.43 18.42
C ALA A 395 58.67 38.27 19.09
N ALA A 396 57.64 37.64 19.66
CA ALA A 396 56.56 38.33 20.36
C ALA A 396 57.01 38.95 21.69
N ALA A 397 57.97 38.33 22.37
CA ALA A 397 58.59 38.91 23.56
C ALA A 397 59.51 40.08 23.20
N ALA A 398 60.29 39.96 22.12
CA ALA A 398 61.12 41.04 21.59
C ALA A 398 60.27 42.26 21.19
N VAL A 399 59.18 42.08 20.43
CA VAL A 399 58.28 43.19 20.04
C VAL A 399 57.56 43.81 21.24
N ARG A 400 57.24 43.04 22.29
CA ARG A 400 56.62 43.61 23.50
C ARG A 400 57.59 44.45 24.33
N GLN A 401 58.85 44.05 24.40
CA GLN A 401 59.89 44.81 25.11
C GLN A 401 60.44 45.96 24.26
N ALA A 402 60.37 45.85 22.92
CA ALA A 402 60.79 46.88 21.96
C ALA A 402 59.70 47.11 20.88
N PRO A 403 58.59 47.80 21.22
CA PRO A 403 57.41 47.95 20.34
C PRO A 403 57.65 48.81 19.11
N ASP A 404 58.67 49.66 19.07
CA ASP A 404 58.97 50.50 17.89
C ASP A 404 59.99 49.85 16.95
N ASN A 405 60.55 48.68 17.31
CA ASN A 405 61.53 48.00 16.47
C ASN A 405 60.83 47.31 15.27
N GLY A 406 60.95 47.95 14.10
CA GLY A 406 60.35 47.47 12.85
C GLY A 406 60.83 46.08 12.42
N ASP A 407 62.10 45.76 12.65
CA ASP A 407 62.69 44.49 12.20
C ASP A 407 62.21 43.31 13.06
N TRP A 408 61.99 43.54 14.36
CA TRP A 408 61.38 42.52 15.22
C TRP A 408 59.87 42.40 14.97
N ARG A 409 59.17 43.47 14.59
CA ARG A 409 57.76 43.39 14.14
C ARG A 409 57.61 42.61 12.85
N GLU A 410 58.53 42.78 11.90
CA GLU A 410 58.54 42.01 10.67
C GLU A 410 58.87 40.53 10.93
N ARG A 411 59.86 40.23 11.78
CA ARG A 411 60.14 38.84 12.22
C ARG A 411 58.93 38.22 12.92
N LEU A 412 58.25 38.97 13.79
CA LEU A 412 57.02 38.53 14.43
C LEU A 412 55.92 38.28 13.39
N ALA A 413 55.74 39.16 12.40
CA ALA A 413 54.73 39.00 11.36
C ALA A 413 54.98 37.74 10.51
N ARG A 414 56.22 37.55 10.03
CA ARG A 414 56.63 36.37 9.23
C ARG A 414 56.49 35.06 10.01
N VAL A 415 56.97 35.03 11.25
CA VAL A 415 56.89 33.82 12.07
C VAL A 415 55.47 33.57 12.59
N ALA A 416 54.66 34.61 12.80
CA ALA A 416 53.24 34.44 13.08
C ALA A 416 52.49 33.81 11.89
N GLU A 417 52.84 34.15 10.65
CA GLU A 417 52.30 33.45 9.48
C GLU A 417 52.74 31.99 9.42
N TRP A 418 54.05 31.72 9.56
CA TRP A 418 54.58 30.36 9.54
C TRP A 418 54.04 29.50 10.69
N ASN A 419 53.72 30.11 11.83
CA ASN A 419 53.19 29.45 13.03
C ASN A 419 51.65 29.31 13.01
N GLY A 420 50.99 29.61 11.89
CA GLY A 420 49.54 29.49 11.78
C GLY A 420 48.76 30.46 12.69
N LYS A 421 49.33 31.64 12.99
CA LYS A 421 48.68 32.73 13.73
C LYS A 421 48.39 33.93 12.83
N PRO A 422 47.51 33.76 11.81
CA PRO A 422 47.25 34.80 10.81
C PRO A 422 46.72 36.10 11.43
N ALA A 423 45.95 36.06 12.53
CA ALA A 423 45.42 37.27 13.16
C ALA A 423 46.53 38.15 13.76
N MET A 424 47.51 37.53 14.43
CA MET A 424 48.66 38.25 14.97
C MET A 424 49.54 38.77 13.83
N ALA A 425 49.75 37.97 12.78
CA ALA A 425 50.47 38.42 11.59
C ALA A 425 49.79 39.63 10.95
N LEU A 426 48.47 39.57 10.76
CA LEU A 426 47.67 40.63 10.16
C LEU A 426 47.75 41.92 10.98
N GLU A 427 47.70 41.85 12.31
CA GLU A 427 47.87 43.03 13.17
C GLU A 427 49.22 43.71 12.93
N GLN A 428 50.30 42.94 12.87
CA GLN A 428 51.64 43.48 12.63
C GLN A 428 51.80 44.01 11.20
N TRP A 429 51.25 43.30 10.20
CA TRP A 429 51.24 43.79 8.83
C TRP A 429 50.40 45.06 8.66
N ARG A 430 49.21 45.14 9.27
CA ARG A 430 48.37 46.36 9.27
C ARG A 430 49.12 47.54 9.88
N TYR A 431 49.85 47.34 10.98
CA TYR A 431 50.70 48.38 11.56
C TYR A 431 51.81 48.84 10.60
N LEU A 432 52.52 47.91 9.97
CA LEU A 432 53.58 48.21 9.01
C LEU A 432 53.06 48.89 7.73
N ALA A 433 51.89 48.49 7.23
CA ALA A 433 51.23 49.10 6.08
C ALA A 433 50.80 50.54 6.38
N LEU A 434 50.09 50.77 7.50
CA LEU A 434 49.55 52.10 7.82
C LEU A 434 50.62 53.11 8.26
N ARG A 435 51.71 52.68 8.91
CA ARG A 435 52.74 53.59 9.44
C ARG A 435 53.99 53.73 8.59
N ARG A 436 54.35 52.72 7.79
CA ARG A 436 55.56 52.73 6.96
C ARG A 436 55.29 52.60 5.47
N ASP A 437 54.02 52.54 5.06
CA ASP A 437 53.57 52.34 3.68
C ASP A 437 54.30 51.19 2.96
N SER A 438 54.48 50.08 3.67
CA SER A 438 55.18 48.91 3.12
C SER A 438 54.29 48.17 2.13
N GLU A 439 54.70 48.10 0.86
CA GLU A 439 54.00 47.34 -0.19
C GLU A 439 53.85 45.85 0.18
N GLN A 440 54.89 45.26 0.81
CA GLN A 440 54.82 43.89 1.29
C GLN A 440 53.72 43.70 2.35
N ALA A 441 53.49 44.71 3.19
CA ALA A 441 52.46 44.68 4.22
C ALA A 441 51.05 44.83 3.62
N TRP A 442 50.86 45.68 2.61
CA TRP A 442 49.59 45.78 1.87
C TRP A 442 49.21 44.46 1.17
N GLN A 443 50.18 43.80 0.52
CA GLN A 443 49.95 42.49 -0.09
C GLN A 443 49.69 41.39 0.95
N ALA A 444 50.36 41.43 2.10
CA ALA A 444 50.11 40.51 3.20
C ALA A 444 48.70 40.70 3.79
N MET A 445 48.21 41.94 3.92
CA MET A 445 46.84 42.23 4.34
C MET A 445 45.81 41.61 3.39
N LEU A 446 45.97 41.78 2.07
CA LEU A 446 45.06 41.18 1.08
C LEU A 446 45.10 39.64 1.07
N ARG A 447 46.24 39.04 1.44
CA ARG A 447 46.39 37.58 1.52
C ARG A 447 45.81 36.99 2.81
N LEU A 448 45.99 37.67 3.95
CA LEU A 448 45.62 37.14 5.27
C LEU A 448 44.19 37.53 5.69
N ALA A 449 43.76 38.76 5.43
CA ALA A 449 42.49 39.27 5.92
C ALA A 449 41.25 38.47 5.45
N PRO A 450 41.17 38.00 4.19
CA PRO A 450 40.03 37.17 3.75
C PRO A 450 39.92 35.86 4.53
N GLY A 451 41.04 35.22 4.89
CA GLY A 451 41.05 33.97 5.66
C GLY A 451 40.69 34.16 7.15
N LEU A 452 40.72 35.39 7.63
CA LEU A 452 40.37 35.77 8.99
C LEU A 452 38.97 36.36 9.12
N PHE A 453 38.24 36.49 8.01
CA PHE A 453 36.97 37.22 7.92
C PHE A 453 37.07 38.67 8.42
N ASP A 454 38.27 39.28 8.34
CA ASP A 454 38.48 40.70 8.64
C ASP A 454 38.18 41.52 7.38
N GLU A 455 36.88 41.69 7.12
CA GLU A 455 36.37 42.38 5.95
C GLU A 455 36.72 43.88 5.95
N GLU A 456 36.87 44.49 7.13
CA GLU A 456 37.30 45.90 7.26
C GLU A 456 38.70 46.08 6.66
N THR A 457 39.63 45.19 7.01
CA THR A 457 40.99 45.24 6.48
C THR A 457 41.04 44.94 4.98
N VAL A 458 40.18 44.06 4.47
CA VAL A 458 40.02 43.81 3.02
C VAL A 458 39.53 45.06 2.30
N VAL A 459 38.49 45.72 2.81
CA VAL A 459 37.96 46.98 2.24
C VAL A 459 39.04 48.05 2.24
N LEU A 460 39.77 48.24 3.34
CA LEU A 460 40.85 49.23 3.44
C LEU A 460 41.92 49.01 2.37
N ALA A 461 42.40 47.78 2.21
CA ALA A 461 43.44 47.47 1.23
C ALA A 461 42.94 47.59 -0.22
N LEU A 462 41.70 47.20 -0.52
CA LEU A 462 41.12 47.30 -1.87
C LEU A 462 40.75 48.74 -2.25
N LEU A 463 40.30 49.56 -1.30
CA LEU A 463 40.09 50.99 -1.52
C LEU A 463 41.40 51.72 -1.79
N HIS A 464 42.48 51.33 -1.11
CA HIS A 464 43.83 51.83 -1.41
C HIS A 464 44.25 51.49 -2.85
N GLU A 465 44.06 50.24 -3.30
CA GLU A 465 44.33 49.87 -4.71
C GLU A 465 43.43 50.62 -5.72
N HIS A 466 42.18 50.92 -5.35
CA HIS A 466 41.28 51.75 -6.16
C HIS A 466 41.81 53.18 -6.32
N GLN A 467 42.27 53.80 -5.22
CA GLN A 467 42.87 55.13 -5.25
C GLN A 467 44.14 55.18 -6.11
N GLN A 468 44.91 54.09 -6.16
CA GLN A 468 46.08 53.94 -7.03
C GLN A 468 45.72 53.59 -8.49
N GLY A 469 44.44 53.41 -8.82
CA GLY A 469 43.97 53.04 -10.17
C GLY A 469 44.29 51.60 -10.58
N ARG A 470 44.63 50.73 -9.62
CA ARG A 470 45.08 49.33 -9.87
C ARG A 470 43.98 48.28 -9.62
N LEU A 471 42.75 48.70 -9.30
CA LEU A 471 41.66 47.78 -8.99
C LEU A 471 41.14 47.07 -10.25
N SER A 472 41.29 45.74 -10.29
CA SER A 472 40.74 44.87 -11.33
C SER A 472 39.28 44.50 -11.08
N ASP A 473 38.57 44.02 -12.11
CA ASP A 473 37.16 43.61 -11.98
C ASP A 473 36.98 42.47 -10.95
N VAL A 474 37.94 41.54 -10.85
CA VAL A 474 37.92 40.46 -9.84
C VAL A 474 38.03 41.04 -8.42
N ARG A 475 38.88 42.05 -8.24
CA ARG A 475 39.06 42.71 -6.93
C ARG A 475 37.90 43.66 -6.60
N LEU A 476 37.27 44.26 -7.61
CA LEU A 476 36.02 45.00 -7.45
C LEU A 476 34.89 44.10 -6.93
N LEU A 477 34.74 42.89 -7.47
CA LEU A 477 33.78 41.92 -6.95
C LEU A 477 34.05 41.57 -5.48
N ARG A 478 35.32 41.35 -5.11
CA ARG A 478 35.69 41.08 -3.71
C ARG A 478 35.39 42.26 -2.79
N LEU A 479 35.58 43.49 -3.26
CA LEU A 479 35.25 44.72 -2.52
C LEU A 479 33.73 44.82 -2.28
N VAL A 480 32.91 44.56 -3.30
CA VAL A 480 31.43 44.54 -3.17
C VAL A 480 30.98 43.48 -2.16
N GLN A 481 31.54 42.27 -2.24
CA GLN A 481 31.27 41.21 -1.28
C GLN A 481 31.69 41.58 0.15
N ALA A 482 32.82 42.27 0.31
CA ALA A 482 33.29 42.74 1.62
C ALA A 482 32.32 43.77 2.23
N PHE A 483 31.80 44.72 1.43
CA PHE A 483 30.77 45.64 1.89
C PHE A 483 29.49 44.93 2.33
N GLU A 484 29.05 43.89 1.62
CA GLU A 484 27.90 43.08 2.02
C GLU A 484 28.17 42.34 3.34
N ALA A 485 29.32 41.68 3.47
CA ALA A 485 29.69 40.90 4.65
C ALA A 485 29.82 41.76 5.93
N MET A 486 30.21 43.03 5.79
CA MET A 486 30.25 44.01 6.90
C MET A 486 28.87 44.55 7.29
N GLY A 487 27.81 44.23 6.55
CA GLY A 487 26.50 44.88 6.71
C GLY A 487 26.47 46.34 6.22
N GLU A 488 27.51 46.79 5.51
CA GLU A 488 27.65 48.13 4.95
C GLU A 488 27.30 48.19 3.46
N ALA A 489 26.43 47.30 2.98
CA ALA A 489 26.04 47.19 1.58
C ALA A 489 25.53 48.52 0.98
N ARG A 490 24.92 49.41 1.76
CA ARG A 490 24.52 50.75 1.30
C ARG A 490 25.72 51.61 0.88
N LYS A 491 26.83 51.55 1.63
CA LYS A 491 28.09 52.23 1.24
C LYS A 491 28.69 51.60 -0.02
N GLY A 492 28.54 50.29 -0.18
CA GLY A 492 28.90 49.58 -1.41
C GLY A 492 28.12 50.08 -2.63
N VAL A 493 26.80 50.30 -2.50
CA VAL A 493 25.96 50.89 -3.57
C VAL A 493 26.42 52.32 -3.90
N GLU A 494 26.65 53.15 -2.89
CA GLU A 494 27.14 54.54 -3.07
C GLU A 494 28.51 54.57 -3.78
N PHE A 495 29.43 53.69 -3.38
CA PHE A 495 30.72 53.51 -4.04
C PHE A 495 30.55 53.12 -5.52
N LEU A 496 29.70 52.13 -5.82
CA LEU A 496 29.45 51.67 -7.19
C LEU A 496 28.82 52.77 -8.06
N GLN A 497 27.89 53.55 -7.51
CA GLN A 497 27.28 54.70 -8.19
C GLN A 497 28.31 55.78 -8.53
N GLN A 498 29.16 56.16 -7.56
CA GLN A 498 30.24 57.13 -7.78
C GLN A 498 31.28 56.62 -8.77
N ALA A 499 31.67 55.34 -8.67
CA ALA A 499 32.59 54.71 -9.60
C ALA A 499 32.02 54.67 -11.02
N TYR A 500 30.72 54.40 -11.18
CA TYR A 500 30.07 54.39 -12.49
C TYR A 500 29.95 55.78 -13.11
N GLN A 501 29.71 56.82 -12.30
CA GLN A 501 29.71 58.21 -12.77
C GLN A 501 31.08 58.64 -13.32
N LYS A 502 32.17 58.21 -12.66
CA LYS A 502 33.54 58.50 -13.11
C LYS A 502 33.95 57.67 -14.32
N THR A 503 33.65 56.37 -14.29
CA THR A 503 34.06 55.41 -15.33
C THR A 503 32.89 54.46 -15.64
N PRO A 504 32.05 54.77 -16.64
CA PRO A 504 30.88 53.96 -16.97
C PRO A 504 31.26 52.56 -17.48
N ARG A 505 31.27 51.57 -16.59
CA ARG A 505 31.52 50.16 -16.91
C ARG A 505 30.30 49.31 -16.59
N ARG A 506 30.01 48.32 -17.43
CA ARG A 506 28.89 47.37 -17.27
C ARG A 506 28.87 46.71 -15.89
N ILE A 507 30.03 46.19 -15.45
CA ILE A 507 30.16 45.46 -14.18
C ILE A 507 29.72 46.27 -12.97
N LEU A 508 29.88 47.60 -12.99
CA LEU A 508 29.49 48.46 -11.88
C LEU A 508 27.96 48.54 -11.73
N LEU A 509 27.22 48.68 -12.84
CA LEU A 509 25.75 48.65 -12.81
C LEU A 509 25.20 47.27 -12.48
N GLU A 510 25.85 46.21 -12.97
CA GLU A 510 25.48 44.83 -12.66
C GLU A 510 25.62 44.53 -11.16
N GLN A 511 26.76 44.87 -10.57
CA GLN A 511 26.99 44.69 -9.13
C GLN A 511 26.12 45.63 -8.29
N GLN A 512 25.82 46.83 -8.78
CA GLN A 512 24.90 47.76 -8.11
C GLN A 512 23.50 47.14 -8.02
N ALA A 513 22.94 46.67 -9.14
CA ALA A 513 21.64 46.01 -9.19
C ALA A 513 21.61 44.76 -8.29
N TRP A 514 22.69 43.97 -8.29
CA TRP A 514 22.82 42.79 -7.44
C TRP A 514 22.77 43.15 -5.95
N LEU A 515 23.49 44.20 -5.52
CA LEU A 515 23.56 44.62 -4.12
C LEU A 515 22.25 45.28 -3.65
N GLU A 516 21.60 46.05 -4.50
CA GLU A 516 20.27 46.64 -4.25
C GLU A 516 19.19 45.57 -4.04
N GLU A 517 19.22 44.47 -4.81
CA GLU A 517 18.33 43.33 -4.61
C GLU A 517 18.57 42.67 -3.24
N ARG A 518 19.84 42.45 -2.87
CA ARG A 518 20.23 41.84 -1.58
C ARG A 518 19.85 42.70 -0.38
N LEU A 519 19.84 44.02 -0.55
CA LEU A 519 19.37 45.00 0.43
C LEU A 519 17.84 45.03 0.58
N GLY A 520 17.10 44.27 -0.22
CA GLY A 520 15.63 44.31 -0.22
C GLY A 520 15.08 45.61 -0.81
N MET A 521 15.79 46.22 -1.76
CA MET A 521 15.37 47.43 -2.47
C MET A 521 14.98 47.09 -3.93
N PRO A 522 13.85 46.38 -4.16
CA PRO A 522 13.50 45.86 -5.48
C PRO A 522 13.28 46.96 -6.53
N ASP A 523 12.74 48.12 -6.14
CA ASP A 523 12.54 49.25 -7.06
C ASP A 523 13.87 49.81 -7.58
N ALA A 524 14.87 49.93 -6.70
CA ALA A 524 16.22 50.39 -7.07
C ALA A 524 16.89 49.36 -7.98
N ALA A 525 16.84 48.07 -7.62
CA ALA A 525 17.39 47.00 -8.44
C ALA A 525 16.76 46.93 -9.84
N ILE A 526 15.43 47.09 -9.95
CA ILE A 526 14.72 47.16 -11.23
C ILE A 526 15.15 48.38 -12.03
N ALA A 527 15.30 49.55 -11.39
CA ALA A 527 15.78 50.76 -12.05
C ALA A 527 17.22 50.59 -12.59
N SER A 528 18.10 49.99 -11.80
CA SER A 528 19.48 49.69 -12.18
C SER A 528 19.55 48.66 -13.32
N LEU A 529 18.73 47.61 -13.29
CA LEU A 529 18.62 46.63 -14.38
C LEU A 529 18.04 47.25 -15.66
N ARG A 530 17.01 48.10 -15.58
CA ARG A 530 16.49 48.84 -16.75
C ARG A 530 17.54 49.79 -17.33
N LYS A 531 18.34 50.43 -16.49
CA LYS A 531 19.45 51.29 -16.92
C LYS A 531 20.57 50.47 -17.57
N LEU A 532 20.87 49.28 -17.02
CA LEU A 532 21.81 48.32 -17.59
C LEU A 532 21.34 47.87 -18.99
N ASP A 533 20.05 47.56 -19.14
CA ASP A 533 19.44 47.17 -20.40
C ASP A 533 19.58 48.25 -21.47
N GLN A 534 19.22 49.50 -21.15
CA GLN A 534 19.29 50.62 -22.08
C GLN A 534 20.71 50.96 -22.54
N LYS A 535 21.74 50.74 -21.70
CA LYS A 535 23.12 51.18 -21.98
C LYS A 535 24.03 50.06 -22.48
N HIS A 536 23.80 48.83 -22.05
CA HIS A 536 24.69 47.70 -22.29
C HIS A 536 23.97 46.40 -22.71
N GLY A 537 22.63 46.38 -22.70
CA GLY A 537 21.79 45.20 -22.93
C GLY A 537 21.80 44.22 -21.76
N LEU A 538 20.76 43.41 -21.60
CA LEU A 538 20.71 42.36 -20.58
C LEU A 538 21.13 40.98 -21.11
N SER A 539 21.81 40.20 -20.25
CA SER A 539 22.05 38.78 -20.47
C SER A 539 20.79 37.95 -20.17
N THR A 540 20.69 36.69 -20.65
CA THR A 540 19.54 35.81 -20.37
C THR A 540 19.23 35.67 -18.88
N GLY A 541 20.28 35.58 -18.05
CA GLY A 541 20.14 35.51 -16.59
C GLY A 541 19.61 36.82 -15.99
N GLU A 542 20.08 37.96 -16.48
CA GLU A 542 19.62 39.28 -16.02
C GLU A 542 18.18 39.58 -16.44
N VAL A 543 17.77 39.19 -17.65
CA VAL A 543 16.38 39.29 -18.11
C VAL A 543 15.47 38.45 -17.22
N SER A 544 15.88 37.21 -16.91
CA SER A 544 15.15 36.33 -16.00
C SER A 544 15.08 36.91 -14.58
N ARG A 545 16.15 37.55 -14.11
CA ARG A 545 16.21 38.23 -12.81
C ARG A 545 15.27 39.43 -12.75
N LEU A 546 15.30 40.30 -13.77
CA LEU A 546 14.38 41.43 -13.90
C LEU A 546 12.92 40.96 -13.91
N ALA A 547 12.60 39.92 -14.68
CA ALA A 547 11.27 39.33 -14.69
C ALA A 547 10.88 38.78 -13.30
N THR A 548 11.80 38.11 -12.60
CA THR A 548 11.56 37.57 -11.24
C THR A 548 11.30 38.68 -10.22
N LEU A 549 12.02 39.81 -10.31
CA LEU A 549 11.77 40.98 -9.46
C LEU A 549 10.39 41.60 -9.75
N LEU A 550 9.98 41.69 -11.01
CA LEU A 550 8.64 42.16 -11.39
C LEU A 550 7.53 41.22 -10.88
N ILE A 551 7.76 39.89 -10.94
CA ILE A 551 6.87 38.88 -10.34
C ILE A 551 6.73 39.09 -8.84
N ALA A 552 7.85 39.33 -8.13
CA ALA A 552 7.85 39.56 -6.68
C ALA A 552 7.08 40.83 -6.29
N GLN A 553 7.04 41.84 -7.17
CA GLN A 553 6.21 43.05 -7.02
C GLN A 553 4.73 42.83 -7.40
N GLY A 554 4.36 41.66 -7.91
CA GLY A 554 3.01 41.34 -8.36
C GLY A 554 2.70 41.72 -9.81
N ASP A 555 3.64 42.32 -10.55
CA ASP A 555 3.45 42.73 -11.94
C ASP A 555 3.86 41.61 -12.92
N MET A 556 3.02 40.57 -12.97
CA MET A 556 3.22 39.40 -13.83
C MET A 556 3.15 39.77 -15.33
N ALA A 557 2.38 40.79 -15.69
CA ALA A 557 2.22 41.24 -17.06
C ALA A 557 3.48 41.93 -17.59
N ALA A 558 4.07 42.83 -16.80
CA ALA A 558 5.35 43.45 -17.14
C ALA A 558 6.49 42.44 -17.16
N ALA A 559 6.50 41.46 -16.24
CA ALA A 559 7.46 40.36 -16.26
C ALA A 559 7.38 39.57 -17.57
N TYR A 560 6.17 39.19 -17.99
CA TYR A 560 5.95 38.45 -19.24
C TYR A 560 6.38 39.27 -20.47
N GLN A 561 6.00 40.55 -20.54
CA GLN A 561 6.43 41.43 -21.63
C GLN A 561 7.96 41.61 -21.68
N THR A 562 8.62 41.69 -20.53
CA THR A 562 10.09 41.78 -20.45
C THR A 562 10.72 40.53 -21.06
N LEU A 563 10.28 39.34 -20.67
CA LEU A 563 10.75 38.10 -21.29
C LEU A 563 10.40 38.05 -22.80
N GLN A 564 9.25 38.57 -23.22
CA GLN A 564 8.87 38.53 -24.63
C GLN A 564 9.76 39.42 -25.50
N ARG A 565 10.09 40.63 -25.03
CA ARG A 565 10.91 41.61 -25.76
C ARG A 565 12.36 41.15 -25.94
N HIS A 566 12.92 40.45 -24.96
CA HIS A 566 14.30 39.96 -25.00
C HIS A 566 14.44 38.53 -25.52
N GLN A 567 13.43 38.02 -26.23
CA GLN A 567 13.48 36.68 -26.79
C GLN A 567 14.46 36.60 -27.97
N THR A 568 15.59 35.93 -27.75
CA THR A 568 16.65 35.64 -28.74
C THR A 568 16.83 34.12 -28.94
N PRO A 569 17.54 33.65 -29.99
CA PRO A 569 17.85 32.22 -30.16
C PRO A 569 18.53 31.57 -28.93
N ALA A 570 19.41 32.31 -28.25
CA ALA A 570 20.04 31.87 -27.00
C ALA A 570 19.01 31.67 -25.87
N THR A 571 18.06 32.61 -25.70
CA THR A 571 16.96 32.44 -24.73
C THR A 571 15.97 31.33 -25.09
N GLN A 572 15.90 30.94 -26.37
CA GLN A 572 15.12 29.78 -26.80
C GLN A 572 15.80 28.46 -26.44
N GLN A 573 17.13 28.44 -26.36
CA GLN A 573 17.91 27.29 -25.90
C GLN A 573 17.97 27.21 -24.37
N ASP A 574 17.84 28.34 -23.67
CA ASP A 574 17.82 28.39 -22.20
C ASP A 574 16.52 27.82 -21.62
N ARG A 575 16.65 26.74 -20.85
CA ARG A 575 15.51 26.03 -20.26
C ARG A 575 14.83 26.83 -19.14
N ALA A 576 15.59 27.52 -18.30
CA ALA A 576 15.04 28.28 -17.18
C ALA A 576 14.20 29.46 -17.69
N TYR A 577 14.70 30.13 -18.72
CA TYR A 577 13.98 31.20 -19.42
C TYR A 577 12.65 30.74 -20.02
N GLN A 578 12.66 29.63 -20.78
CA GLN A 578 11.46 29.09 -21.39
C GLN A 578 10.46 28.59 -20.34
N GLY A 579 10.95 28.03 -19.23
CA GLY A 579 10.12 27.62 -18.10
C GLY A 579 9.39 28.79 -17.46
N LEU A 580 10.12 29.86 -17.14
CA LEU A 580 9.55 31.08 -16.54
C LEU A 580 8.53 31.74 -17.49
N MET A 581 8.86 31.81 -18.79
CA MET A 581 7.94 32.30 -19.81
C MET A 581 6.65 31.46 -19.89
N ALA A 582 6.77 30.13 -19.87
CA ALA A 582 5.62 29.24 -19.92
C ALA A 582 4.76 29.34 -18.67
N GLU A 583 5.37 29.46 -17.49
CA GLU A 583 4.66 29.64 -16.23
C GLU A 583 3.89 30.97 -16.21
N LEU A 584 4.50 32.06 -16.65
CA LEU A 584 3.83 33.36 -16.75
C LEU A 584 2.68 33.33 -17.76
N ALA A 585 2.89 32.74 -18.94
CA ALA A 585 1.82 32.56 -19.93
C ALA A 585 0.64 31.77 -19.35
N TRP A 586 0.93 30.68 -18.62
CA TRP A 586 -0.07 29.87 -17.93
C TRP A 586 -0.85 30.68 -16.87
N ARG A 587 -0.15 31.41 -16.00
CA ARG A 587 -0.77 32.22 -14.92
C ARG A 587 -1.59 33.39 -15.46
N LEU A 588 -1.15 33.99 -16.56
CA LEU A 588 -1.87 35.06 -17.27
C LEU A 588 -3.01 34.53 -18.16
N GLN A 589 -3.29 33.23 -18.13
CA GLN A 589 -4.30 32.55 -18.96
C GLN A 589 -4.10 32.71 -20.48
N ASP A 590 -2.88 33.00 -20.93
CA ASP A 590 -2.51 32.93 -22.34
C ASP A 590 -2.24 31.47 -22.74
N VAL A 591 -3.34 30.75 -22.95
CA VAL A 591 -3.38 29.32 -23.27
C VAL A 591 -2.56 29.00 -24.53
N ASN A 592 -2.62 29.84 -25.55
CA ASN A 592 -1.96 29.58 -26.82
C ASN A 592 -0.45 29.69 -26.70
N SER A 593 0.05 30.73 -26.03
CA SER A 593 1.48 30.89 -25.78
C SER A 593 2.02 29.80 -24.86
N ALA A 594 1.32 29.51 -23.76
CA ALA A 594 1.73 28.45 -22.83
C ALA A 594 1.80 27.09 -23.52
N LYS A 595 0.78 26.72 -24.30
CA LYS A 595 0.74 25.47 -25.08
C LYS A 595 1.92 25.39 -26.05
N ARG A 596 2.18 26.45 -26.82
CA ARG A 596 3.29 26.49 -27.79
C ARG A 596 4.65 26.29 -27.12
N ILE A 597 4.89 26.95 -25.98
CA ILE A 597 6.16 26.84 -25.25
C ILE A 597 6.33 25.44 -24.66
N TYR A 598 5.29 24.90 -24.01
CA TYR A 598 5.33 23.53 -23.50
C TYR A 598 5.54 22.48 -24.61
N GLN A 599 4.94 22.67 -25.79
CA GLN A 599 5.20 21.81 -26.95
C GLN A 599 6.65 21.90 -27.44
N ALA A 600 7.25 23.10 -27.45
CA ALA A 600 8.65 23.27 -27.81
C ALA A 600 9.59 22.60 -26.78
N LEU A 601 9.27 22.69 -25.49
CA LEU A 601 10.00 21.99 -24.42
C LEU A 601 9.88 20.47 -24.53
N TYR A 602 8.69 19.97 -24.90
CA TYR A 602 8.45 18.55 -25.18
C TYR A 602 9.30 18.06 -26.35
N ALA A 603 9.30 18.78 -27.48
CA ALA A 603 10.07 18.42 -28.66
C ALA A 603 11.59 18.35 -28.40
N LYS A 604 12.07 19.10 -27.41
CA LYS A 604 13.48 19.09 -26.96
C LYS A 604 13.79 18.04 -25.89
N GLY A 605 12.78 17.33 -25.36
CA GLY A 605 12.96 16.37 -24.26
C GLY A 605 13.29 17.00 -22.91
N THR A 606 12.97 18.28 -22.69
CA THR A 606 13.30 19.03 -21.44
C THR A 606 12.05 19.42 -20.63
N LEU A 607 10.89 18.88 -21.00
CA LEU A 607 9.61 19.15 -20.33
C LEU A 607 9.51 18.39 -19.00
N GLU A 608 9.27 19.11 -17.91
CA GLU A 608 9.13 18.52 -16.58
C GLU A 608 7.75 17.90 -16.35
N SER A 609 7.62 17.01 -15.36
CA SER A 609 6.38 16.26 -15.10
C SER A 609 5.17 17.16 -14.83
N TYR A 610 5.32 18.26 -14.09
CA TYR A 610 4.21 19.19 -13.82
C TYR A 610 3.83 20.03 -15.06
N GLU A 611 4.79 20.32 -15.94
CA GLU A 611 4.54 21.03 -17.19
C GLU A 611 3.88 20.12 -18.22
N ALA A 612 4.25 18.84 -18.22
CA ALA A 612 3.58 17.81 -18.99
C ALA A 612 2.11 17.67 -18.59
N GLU A 613 1.80 17.67 -17.29
CA GLU A 613 0.42 17.69 -16.80
C GLU A 613 -0.35 18.93 -17.30
N ARG A 614 0.25 20.12 -17.26
CA ARG A 614 -0.36 21.35 -17.79
C ARG A 614 -0.58 21.26 -19.30
N LEU A 615 0.40 20.76 -20.05
CA LEU A 615 0.27 20.57 -21.49
C LEU A 615 -0.83 19.58 -21.84
N MET A 616 -0.90 18.45 -21.14
CA MET A 616 -1.99 17.46 -21.28
C MET A 616 -3.36 18.11 -21.01
N LEU A 617 -3.47 18.95 -19.97
CA LEU A 617 -4.70 19.68 -19.66
C LEU A 617 -5.10 20.65 -20.79
N LEU A 618 -4.15 21.45 -21.31
CA LEU A 618 -4.38 22.36 -22.43
C LEU A 618 -4.78 21.63 -23.71
N MET A 619 -4.24 20.43 -23.92
CA MET A 619 -4.51 19.62 -25.09
C MET A 619 -5.81 18.81 -24.97
N ARG A 620 -6.32 18.56 -23.76
CA ARG A 620 -7.48 17.70 -23.51
C ARG A 620 -8.71 18.05 -24.35
N LYS A 621 -9.02 19.34 -24.50
CA LYS A 621 -10.18 19.80 -25.29
C LYS A 621 -9.86 19.97 -26.77
N SER A 622 -8.68 20.50 -27.12
CA SER A 622 -8.34 20.83 -28.51
C SER A 622 -7.84 19.63 -29.32
N SER A 623 -7.21 18.66 -28.66
CA SER A 623 -6.45 17.57 -29.30
C SER A 623 -6.31 16.39 -28.33
N PRO A 624 -7.42 15.73 -27.95
CA PRO A 624 -7.45 14.70 -26.90
C PRO A 624 -6.56 13.48 -27.21
N ASP A 625 -6.51 13.00 -28.45
CA ASP A 625 -5.62 11.88 -28.82
C ASP A 625 -4.14 12.20 -28.66
N ALA A 626 -3.75 13.45 -28.94
CA ALA A 626 -2.36 13.88 -28.76
C ALA A 626 -2.02 14.00 -27.26
N ALA A 627 -2.98 14.42 -26.43
CA ALA A 627 -2.84 14.39 -24.98
C ALA A 627 -2.74 12.95 -24.45
N ALA A 628 -3.53 12.02 -24.99
CA ALA A 628 -3.49 10.60 -24.63
C ALA A 628 -2.13 9.96 -24.97
N ARG A 629 -1.58 10.25 -26.16
CA ARG A 629 -0.23 9.81 -26.54
C ARG A 629 0.85 10.38 -25.62
N LEU A 630 0.75 11.66 -25.26
CA LEU A 630 1.67 12.29 -24.32
C LEU A 630 1.59 11.65 -22.94
N ALA A 631 0.39 11.36 -22.44
CA ALA A 631 0.18 10.64 -21.18
C ALA A 631 0.75 9.21 -21.23
N ALA A 632 0.54 8.47 -22.32
CA ALA A 632 1.13 7.14 -22.52
C ALA A 632 2.67 7.17 -22.55
N HIS A 633 3.27 8.20 -23.16
CA HIS A 633 4.72 8.41 -23.16
C HIS A 633 5.27 8.64 -21.74
N TYR A 634 4.63 9.51 -20.97
CA TYR A 634 5.03 9.79 -19.58
C TYR A 634 4.78 8.61 -18.64
N TRP A 635 3.77 7.78 -18.90
CA TRP A 635 3.62 6.48 -18.23
C TRP A 635 4.85 5.60 -18.45
N ASN A 636 5.30 5.43 -19.70
CA ASN A 636 6.45 4.58 -20.02
C ASN A 636 7.75 5.04 -19.35
N GLN A 637 7.93 6.36 -19.20
CA GLN A 637 9.10 6.96 -18.56
C GLN A 637 9.04 6.93 -17.03
N THR A 638 7.91 7.30 -16.44
CA THR A 638 7.81 7.57 -14.98
C THR A 638 7.16 6.43 -14.20
N ARG A 639 6.44 5.52 -14.87
CA ARG A 639 5.64 4.44 -14.28
C ARG A 639 4.64 4.92 -13.21
N GLN A 640 4.19 6.17 -13.32
CA GLN A 640 3.18 6.72 -12.41
C GLN A 640 1.76 6.41 -12.90
N PRO A 641 0.91 5.75 -12.10
CA PRO A 641 -0.43 5.29 -12.52
C PRO A 641 -1.35 6.38 -13.09
N ARG A 642 -1.25 7.62 -12.60
CA ARG A 642 -2.06 8.75 -13.08
C ARG A 642 -1.95 8.97 -14.59
N TYR A 643 -0.78 8.77 -15.18
CA TYR A 643 -0.58 8.96 -16.61
C TYR A 643 -1.18 7.81 -17.43
N LEU A 644 -1.09 6.58 -16.92
CA LEU A 644 -1.77 5.43 -17.51
C LEU A 644 -3.29 5.63 -17.49
N HIS A 645 -3.85 6.03 -16.33
CA HIS A 645 -5.28 6.28 -16.20
C HIS A 645 -5.75 7.41 -17.13
N LEU A 646 -5.02 8.52 -17.20
CA LEU A 646 -5.36 9.63 -18.09
C LEU A 646 -5.29 9.22 -19.56
N ALA A 647 -4.28 8.45 -19.96
CA ALA A 647 -4.17 7.94 -21.33
C ALA A 647 -5.35 7.04 -21.69
N LEU A 648 -5.67 6.06 -20.84
CA LEU A 648 -6.80 5.16 -21.05
C LEU A 648 -8.14 5.92 -21.06
N GLU A 649 -8.36 6.85 -20.13
CA GLU A 649 -9.55 7.69 -20.10
C GLU A 649 -9.72 8.49 -21.40
N LEU A 650 -8.67 9.13 -21.88
CA LEU A 650 -8.73 9.92 -23.11
C LEU A 650 -8.93 9.04 -24.35
N TYR A 651 -8.28 7.88 -24.44
CA TYR A 651 -8.50 6.95 -25.55
C TYR A 651 -9.92 6.38 -25.55
N THR A 652 -10.50 6.10 -24.39
CA THR A 652 -11.92 5.70 -24.27
C THR A 652 -12.84 6.86 -24.71
N GLN A 653 -12.55 8.10 -24.31
CA GLN A 653 -13.33 9.29 -24.70
C GLN A 653 -13.28 9.55 -26.21
N THR A 654 -12.12 9.37 -26.86
CA THR A 654 -11.97 9.54 -28.32
C THR A 654 -12.37 8.31 -29.12
N ARG A 655 -12.84 7.24 -28.47
CA ARG A 655 -13.15 5.92 -29.07
C ARG A 655 -11.96 5.31 -29.82
N ASN A 656 -10.74 5.64 -29.43
CA ASN A 656 -9.52 5.08 -29.99
C ASN A 656 -9.13 3.78 -29.25
N ILE A 657 -9.99 2.78 -29.37
CA ILE A 657 -9.90 1.51 -28.62
C ILE A 657 -8.59 0.77 -28.93
N ALA A 658 -8.15 0.78 -30.20
CA ALA A 658 -6.90 0.13 -30.62
C ALA A 658 -5.67 0.69 -29.88
N ALA A 659 -5.59 2.01 -29.67
CA ALA A 659 -4.48 2.62 -28.93
C ALA A 659 -4.54 2.29 -27.44
N ALA A 660 -5.73 2.21 -26.85
CA ALA A 660 -5.90 1.79 -25.46
C ALA A 660 -5.49 0.32 -25.26
N GLU A 661 -5.86 -0.58 -26.17
CA GLU A 661 -5.47 -1.99 -26.13
C GLU A 661 -3.97 -2.18 -26.29
N ALA A 662 -3.35 -1.45 -27.23
CA ALA A 662 -1.89 -1.46 -27.39
C ALA A 662 -1.16 -0.99 -26.12
N LEU A 663 -1.70 0.04 -25.44
CA LEU A 663 -1.17 0.51 -24.16
C LEU A 663 -1.31 -0.55 -23.06
N LEU A 664 -2.47 -1.21 -22.96
CA LEU A 664 -2.67 -2.31 -22.00
C LEU A 664 -1.75 -3.51 -22.30
N ALA A 665 -1.57 -3.87 -23.56
CA ALA A 665 -0.69 -4.95 -23.98
C ALA A 665 0.81 -4.67 -23.72
N SER A 666 1.18 -3.38 -23.60
CA SER A 666 2.55 -2.97 -23.27
C SER A 666 2.93 -3.14 -21.80
N LEU A 667 1.94 -3.42 -20.92
CA LEU A 667 2.16 -3.64 -19.49
C LEU A 667 2.80 -5.01 -19.23
N THR A 668 3.84 -5.04 -18.39
CA THR A 668 4.40 -6.32 -17.92
C THR A 668 3.41 -7.03 -16.96
N PRO A 669 3.51 -8.36 -16.77
CA PRO A 669 2.63 -9.09 -15.85
C PRO A 669 2.66 -8.55 -14.42
N ALA A 670 3.82 -8.07 -13.95
CA ALA A 670 3.97 -7.48 -12.62
C ALA A 670 3.30 -6.10 -12.53
N GLU A 671 3.45 -5.25 -13.55
CA GLU A 671 2.78 -3.94 -13.62
C GLU A 671 1.27 -4.11 -13.70
N LEU A 672 0.79 -5.02 -14.56
CA LEU A 672 -0.64 -5.32 -14.69
C LEU A 672 -1.23 -5.74 -13.35
N LYS A 673 -0.59 -6.66 -12.63
CA LYS A 673 -1.04 -7.11 -11.31
C LYS A 673 -1.07 -5.99 -10.26
N SER A 674 -0.14 -5.04 -10.34
CA SER A 674 -0.12 -3.84 -9.49
C SER A 674 -1.26 -2.87 -9.83
N GLN A 675 -1.52 -2.62 -11.12
CA GLN A 675 -2.62 -1.77 -11.56
C GLN A 675 -4.00 -2.40 -11.26
N GLU A 676 -4.11 -3.74 -11.27
CA GLU A 676 -5.33 -4.45 -10.89
C GLU A 676 -5.74 -4.27 -9.42
N GLN A 677 -4.85 -3.73 -8.56
CA GLN A 677 -5.21 -3.32 -7.20
C GLN A 677 -5.84 -1.92 -7.13
N GLN A 678 -5.82 -1.16 -8.23
CA GLN A 678 -6.35 0.20 -8.28
C GLN A 678 -7.74 0.21 -8.92
N THR A 679 -8.73 0.69 -8.17
CA THR A 679 -10.13 0.77 -8.60
C THR A 679 -10.29 1.52 -9.93
N ARG A 680 -9.60 2.66 -10.11
CA ARG A 680 -9.69 3.48 -11.32
C ARG A 680 -9.21 2.74 -12.57
N PHE A 681 -8.17 1.93 -12.46
CA PHE A 681 -7.67 1.12 -13.57
C PHE A 681 -8.72 0.10 -14.01
N LEU A 682 -9.31 -0.63 -13.03
CA LEU A 682 -10.36 -1.62 -13.29
C LEU A 682 -11.60 -0.98 -13.95
N GLN A 683 -12.01 0.21 -13.51
CA GLN A 683 -13.12 0.94 -14.16
C GLN A 683 -12.83 1.25 -15.63
N LEU A 684 -11.65 1.81 -15.93
CA LEU A 684 -11.27 2.18 -17.29
C LEU A 684 -11.12 0.94 -18.19
N ARG A 685 -10.55 -0.15 -17.67
CA ARG A 685 -10.45 -1.42 -18.39
C ARG A 685 -11.82 -2.06 -18.61
N ALA A 686 -12.73 -1.97 -17.65
CA ALA A 686 -14.11 -2.41 -17.81
C ALA A 686 -14.86 -1.59 -18.88
N GLU A 687 -14.68 -0.27 -18.93
CA GLU A 687 -15.24 0.57 -19.98
C GLU A 687 -14.71 0.22 -21.37
N LEU A 688 -13.40 -0.09 -21.48
CA LEU A 688 -12.79 -0.57 -22.71
C LEU A 688 -13.33 -1.94 -23.13
N HIS A 689 -13.44 -2.88 -22.19
CA HIS A 689 -14.04 -4.19 -22.44
C HIS A 689 -15.50 -4.07 -22.88
N ARG A 690 -16.29 -3.18 -22.26
CA ARG A 690 -17.65 -2.85 -22.70
C ARG A 690 -17.65 -2.28 -24.11
N ALA A 691 -16.77 -1.32 -24.42
CA ALA A 691 -16.67 -0.72 -25.75
C ALA A 691 -16.27 -1.74 -26.84
N HIS A 692 -15.51 -2.78 -26.48
CA HIS A 692 -15.14 -3.89 -27.35
C HIS A 692 -16.23 -4.99 -27.43
N GLY A 693 -17.34 -4.85 -26.69
CA GLY A 693 -18.43 -5.84 -26.64
C GLY A 693 -18.16 -7.05 -25.73
N ASN A 694 -17.06 -7.08 -24.98
CA ASN A 694 -16.75 -8.14 -24.02
C ASN A 694 -17.31 -7.81 -22.62
N LEU A 695 -18.62 -7.90 -22.48
CA LEU A 695 -19.33 -7.58 -21.23
C LEU A 695 -18.92 -8.47 -20.05
N ALA A 696 -18.56 -9.74 -20.29
CA ALA A 696 -18.14 -10.65 -19.23
C ALA A 696 -16.85 -10.20 -18.54
N ALA A 697 -15.84 -9.77 -19.32
CA ALA A 697 -14.60 -9.21 -18.79
C ALA A 697 -14.85 -7.87 -18.07
N ALA A 698 -15.73 -7.02 -18.62
CA ALA A 698 -16.11 -5.76 -17.99
C ALA A 698 -16.79 -5.97 -16.62
N ILE A 699 -17.72 -6.92 -16.52
CA ILE A 699 -18.38 -7.29 -15.27
C ILE A 699 -17.36 -7.82 -14.26
N HIS A 700 -16.45 -8.70 -14.67
CA HIS A 700 -15.42 -9.25 -13.78
C HIS A 700 -14.51 -8.16 -13.19
N ASP A 701 -14.04 -7.22 -14.01
CA ASP A 701 -13.23 -6.09 -13.54
C ASP A 701 -14.01 -5.17 -12.61
N MET A 702 -15.27 -4.90 -12.92
CA MET A 702 -16.12 -4.06 -12.08
C MET A 702 -16.46 -4.74 -10.74
N GLN A 703 -16.68 -6.06 -10.72
CA GLN A 703 -16.85 -6.82 -9.49
C GLN A 703 -15.62 -6.73 -8.59
N ARG A 704 -14.42 -6.81 -9.16
CA ARG A 704 -13.17 -6.58 -8.41
C ARG A 704 -13.07 -5.15 -7.88
N ALA A 705 -13.39 -4.14 -8.70
CA ALA A 705 -13.37 -2.75 -8.29
C ALA A 705 -14.30 -2.50 -7.10
N VAL A 706 -15.52 -3.04 -7.16
CA VAL A 706 -16.51 -2.99 -6.07
C VAL A 706 -16.08 -3.81 -4.85
N HIS A 707 -15.36 -4.91 -5.02
CA HIS A 707 -14.82 -5.68 -3.89
C HIS A 707 -13.75 -4.89 -3.11
N ILE A 708 -12.92 -4.10 -3.82
CA ILE A 708 -11.90 -3.24 -3.20
C ILE A 708 -12.57 -2.06 -2.46
N MET A 709 -13.60 -1.44 -3.04
CA MET A 709 -14.33 -0.31 -2.44
C MET A 709 -15.84 -0.57 -2.37
N PRO A 710 -16.31 -1.42 -1.42
CA PRO A 710 -17.72 -1.84 -1.37
C PRO A 710 -18.70 -0.71 -1.02
N ALA A 711 -18.22 0.34 -0.35
CA ALA A 711 -19.02 1.49 0.06
C ALA A 711 -19.17 2.56 -1.05
N ASP A 712 -18.44 2.47 -2.15
CA ASP A 712 -18.57 3.43 -3.26
C ASP A 712 -19.82 3.10 -4.09
N MET A 713 -20.85 3.93 -3.96
CA MET A 713 -22.12 3.73 -4.65
C MET A 713 -22.03 3.99 -6.15
N GLY A 714 -21.05 4.78 -6.61
CA GLY A 714 -20.79 4.98 -8.03
C GLY A 714 -20.30 3.71 -8.73
N LEU A 715 -19.41 2.95 -8.09
CA LEU A 715 -18.97 1.65 -8.59
C LEU A 715 -20.11 0.62 -8.60
N ASN A 716 -20.92 0.61 -7.55
CA ASN A 716 -22.09 -0.26 -7.48
C ASN A 716 -23.10 0.08 -8.59
N ALA A 717 -23.33 1.36 -8.85
CA ALA A 717 -24.17 1.82 -9.96
C ALA A 717 -23.63 1.36 -11.32
N GLN A 718 -22.33 1.50 -11.58
CA GLN A 718 -21.69 1.04 -12.82
C GLN A 718 -21.80 -0.48 -13.00
N LEU A 719 -21.60 -1.26 -11.93
CA LEU A 719 -21.78 -2.71 -11.97
C LEU A 719 -23.23 -3.09 -12.32
N LEU A 720 -24.21 -2.44 -11.68
CA LEU A 720 -25.63 -2.70 -11.98
C LEU A 720 -25.96 -2.38 -13.44
N TRP A 721 -25.44 -1.28 -14.00
CA TRP A 721 -25.60 -0.97 -15.43
C TRP A 721 -24.99 -2.04 -16.34
N LEU A 722 -23.78 -2.53 -16.03
CA LEU A 722 -23.15 -3.62 -16.79
C LEU A 722 -23.96 -4.92 -16.72
N LEU A 723 -24.55 -5.25 -15.55
CA LEU A 723 -25.41 -6.42 -15.40
C LEU A 723 -26.74 -6.28 -16.17
N ILE A 724 -27.31 -5.07 -16.22
CA ILE A 724 -28.49 -4.75 -17.02
C ILE A 724 -28.19 -4.89 -18.52
N GLU A 725 -27.06 -4.32 -18.97
CA GLU A 725 -26.61 -4.39 -20.37
C GLU A 725 -26.32 -5.83 -20.80
N ALA A 726 -25.69 -6.63 -19.94
CA ALA A 726 -25.45 -8.06 -20.18
C ALA A 726 -26.72 -8.93 -20.03
N ARG A 727 -27.84 -8.37 -19.54
CA ARG A 727 -29.07 -9.08 -19.16
C ARG A 727 -28.81 -10.29 -18.24
N ASP A 728 -27.81 -10.22 -17.36
CA ASP A 728 -27.53 -11.26 -16.35
C ASP A 728 -28.49 -11.11 -15.17
N THR A 729 -29.72 -11.58 -15.38
CA THR A 729 -30.83 -11.49 -14.42
C THR A 729 -30.52 -12.17 -13.09
N THR A 730 -29.67 -13.21 -13.08
CA THR A 730 -29.33 -13.96 -11.87
C THR A 730 -28.44 -13.15 -10.93
N GLN A 731 -27.35 -12.59 -11.45
CA GLN A 731 -26.45 -11.76 -10.67
C GLN A 731 -27.09 -10.40 -10.34
N LEU A 732 -27.90 -9.86 -11.26
CA LEU A 732 -28.65 -8.63 -11.05
C LEU A 732 -29.64 -8.78 -9.88
N ALA A 733 -30.45 -9.84 -9.84
CA ALA A 733 -31.40 -10.08 -8.76
C ALA A 733 -30.71 -10.20 -7.40
N ALA A 734 -29.62 -10.97 -7.32
CA ALA A 734 -28.84 -11.13 -6.10
C ALA A 734 -28.26 -9.79 -5.62
N ARG A 735 -27.76 -8.95 -6.54
CA ARG A 735 -27.16 -7.66 -6.21
C ARG A 735 -28.20 -6.62 -5.79
N LEU A 736 -29.37 -6.60 -6.44
CA LEU A 736 -30.48 -5.72 -6.09
C LEU A 736 -31.03 -6.06 -4.69
N ALA A 737 -31.18 -7.34 -4.35
CA ALA A 737 -31.61 -7.77 -3.01
C ALA A 737 -30.67 -7.28 -1.90
N GLN A 738 -29.35 -7.23 -2.17
CA GLN A 738 -28.36 -6.74 -1.21
C GLN A 738 -28.46 -5.22 -0.97
N HIS A 739 -28.75 -4.43 -2.00
CA HIS A 739 -28.70 -2.96 -1.95
C HIS A 739 -30.06 -2.28 -1.74
N HIS A 740 -31.17 -2.97 -2.03
CA HIS A 740 -32.54 -2.45 -1.91
C HIS A 740 -32.82 -1.68 -0.60
N PRO A 741 -32.41 -2.15 0.60
CA PRO A 741 -32.74 -1.46 1.86
C PRO A 741 -32.10 -0.07 2.01
N ARG A 742 -31.00 0.19 1.31
CA ARG A 742 -30.22 1.45 1.41
C ARG A 742 -30.30 2.30 0.15
N ALA A 743 -30.66 1.71 -1.00
CA ALA A 743 -30.66 2.37 -2.30
C ALA A 743 -31.57 3.61 -2.37
N LEU A 744 -32.68 3.65 -1.63
CA LEU A 744 -33.56 4.83 -1.61
C LEU A 744 -32.90 6.10 -1.06
N GLY A 745 -31.88 5.95 -0.22
CA GLY A 745 -31.09 7.07 0.32
C GLY A 745 -29.95 7.54 -0.58
N GLU A 746 -29.63 6.80 -1.64
CA GLU A 746 -28.42 7.00 -2.46
C GLU A 746 -28.78 7.40 -3.91
N PRO A 747 -28.69 8.69 -4.30
CA PRO A 747 -29.12 9.15 -5.62
C PRO A 747 -28.44 8.45 -6.80
N ALA A 748 -27.17 8.07 -6.66
CA ALA A 748 -26.42 7.36 -7.69
C ALA A 748 -27.00 5.99 -8.04
N LEU A 749 -27.76 5.38 -7.11
CA LEU A 749 -28.36 4.05 -7.31
C LEU A 749 -29.78 4.11 -7.87
N TRP A 750 -30.47 5.25 -7.83
CA TRP A 750 -31.88 5.30 -8.23
C TRP A 750 -32.10 4.83 -9.68
N ALA A 751 -31.29 5.31 -10.63
CA ALA A 751 -31.40 4.93 -12.04
C ALA A 751 -31.13 3.42 -12.26
N PRO A 752 -29.96 2.87 -11.90
CA PRO A 752 -29.68 1.45 -12.15
C PRO A 752 -30.54 0.51 -11.32
N VAL A 753 -30.95 0.87 -10.10
CA VAL A 753 -31.83 0.02 -9.29
C VAL A 753 -33.25 0.00 -9.87
N GLY A 754 -33.79 1.16 -10.24
CA GLY A 754 -35.09 1.25 -10.91
C GLY A 754 -35.12 0.46 -12.22
N ALA A 755 -34.12 0.68 -13.10
CA ALA A 755 -34.00 -0.04 -14.35
C ALA A 755 -33.76 -1.55 -14.15
N GLY A 756 -33.01 -1.94 -13.12
CA GLY A 756 -32.77 -3.33 -12.78
C GLY A 756 -34.04 -4.07 -12.34
N PHE A 757 -34.85 -3.47 -11.46
CA PHE A 757 -36.14 -4.06 -11.08
C PHE A 757 -37.13 -4.09 -12.25
N ALA A 758 -37.13 -3.06 -13.12
CA ALA A 758 -37.94 -3.06 -14.33
C ALA A 758 -37.54 -4.21 -15.29
N LEU A 759 -36.24 -4.45 -15.50
CA LEU A 759 -35.75 -5.57 -16.32
C LEU A 759 -36.14 -6.94 -15.75
N LEU A 760 -36.24 -7.06 -14.43
CA LEU A 760 -36.69 -8.27 -13.74
C LEU A 760 -38.23 -8.39 -13.66
N SER A 761 -38.98 -7.52 -14.33
CA SER A 761 -40.44 -7.45 -14.27
C SER A 761 -40.99 -7.28 -12.84
N ASN A 762 -40.23 -6.66 -11.94
CA ASN A 762 -40.65 -6.30 -10.59
C ASN A 762 -41.00 -4.81 -10.53
N ALA A 763 -42.15 -4.46 -11.10
CA ALA A 763 -42.58 -3.08 -11.24
C ALA A 763 -42.85 -2.38 -9.89
N ARG A 764 -43.30 -3.14 -8.88
CA ARG A 764 -43.58 -2.61 -7.52
C ARG A 764 -42.33 -2.02 -6.88
N ASP A 765 -41.22 -2.75 -6.91
CA ASP A 765 -39.97 -2.29 -6.32
C ASP A 765 -39.25 -1.28 -7.22
N ALA A 766 -39.49 -1.27 -8.54
CA ALA A 766 -38.97 -0.26 -9.45
C ALA A 766 -39.58 1.13 -9.23
N LEU A 767 -40.89 1.21 -8.97
CA LEU A 767 -41.67 2.45 -8.93
C LEU A 767 -41.11 3.55 -8.02
N PRO A 768 -40.71 3.27 -6.75
CA PRO A 768 -40.17 4.30 -5.86
C PRO A 768 -38.93 5.01 -6.43
N TYR A 769 -38.10 4.30 -7.18
CA TYR A 769 -36.89 4.86 -7.79
C TYR A 769 -37.21 5.72 -9.00
N TYR A 770 -38.16 5.29 -9.85
CA TYR A 770 -38.63 6.12 -10.96
C TYR A 770 -39.35 7.38 -10.47
N ALA A 771 -40.22 7.26 -9.46
CA ALA A 771 -40.95 8.40 -8.91
C ALA A 771 -40.03 9.52 -8.39
N ARG A 772 -38.90 9.17 -7.77
CA ARG A 772 -37.88 10.15 -7.30
C ARG A 772 -37.15 10.87 -8.43
N GLN A 773 -37.01 10.22 -9.58
CA GLN A 773 -36.33 10.76 -10.76
C GLN A 773 -37.28 11.53 -11.69
N ALA A 774 -38.60 11.35 -11.57
CA ALA A 774 -39.60 11.93 -12.47
C ALA A 774 -39.51 13.45 -12.63
N ALA A 775 -39.10 14.19 -11.58
CA ALA A 775 -38.95 15.63 -11.65
C ALA A 775 -37.73 16.08 -12.50
N ALA A 776 -36.66 15.29 -12.51
CA ALA A 776 -35.43 15.57 -13.26
C ALA A 776 -35.54 15.15 -14.74
N HIS A 777 -36.39 14.16 -15.05
CA HIS A 777 -36.60 13.60 -16.39
C HIS A 777 -37.91 14.08 -17.06
N ARG A 778 -38.29 15.34 -16.87
CA ARG A 778 -39.52 15.93 -17.45
C ARG A 778 -39.48 16.12 -18.97
N ASP A 779 -38.28 16.24 -19.54
CA ASP A 779 -38.08 16.43 -20.98
C ASP A 779 -37.39 15.22 -21.64
N ASP A 780 -37.13 14.17 -20.86
CA ASP A 780 -36.55 12.91 -21.32
C ASP A 780 -37.69 11.94 -21.69
N TYR A 781 -38.08 11.98 -22.97
CA TYR A 781 -39.23 11.23 -23.46
C TYR A 781 -39.01 9.72 -23.44
N LEU A 782 -37.78 9.23 -23.63
CA LEU A 782 -37.49 7.80 -23.53
C LEU A 782 -37.60 7.31 -22.10
N TRP A 783 -37.09 8.08 -21.14
CA TRP A 783 -37.27 7.77 -19.73
C TRP A 783 -38.77 7.77 -19.34
N GLN A 784 -39.56 8.72 -19.85
CA GLN A 784 -41.02 8.76 -19.61
C GLN A 784 -41.76 7.54 -20.17
N VAL A 785 -41.36 7.07 -21.36
CA VAL A 785 -41.91 5.83 -21.95
C VAL A 785 -41.60 4.64 -21.05
N GLY A 786 -40.35 4.52 -20.57
CA GLY A 786 -39.95 3.49 -19.61
C GLY A 786 -40.69 3.59 -18.28
N TYR A 787 -40.85 4.80 -17.74
CA TYR A 787 -41.60 5.01 -16.50
C TYR A 787 -43.08 4.64 -16.64
N ALA A 788 -43.71 5.01 -17.76
CA ALA A 788 -45.08 4.62 -18.04
C ALA A 788 -45.24 3.10 -18.21
N GLN A 789 -44.24 2.42 -18.77
CA GLN A 789 -44.21 0.95 -18.82
C GLN A 789 -44.22 0.34 -17.42
N VAL A 790 -43.34 0.82 -16.53
CA VAL A 790 -43.29 0.36 -15.12
C VAL A 790 -44.61 0.66 -14.39
N LEU A 791 -45.21 1.84 -14.60
CA LEU A 791 -46.53 2.18 -14.04
C LEU A 791 -47.62 1.22 -14.50
N GLU A 792 -47.63 0.86 -15.79
CA GLU A 792 -48.61 -0.06 -16.35
C GLU A 792 -48.44 -1.48 -15.80
N GLU A 793 -47.21 -1.99 -15.72
CA GLU A 793 -46.89 -3.27 -15.09
C GLU A 793 -47.26 -3.30 -13.61
N ALA A 794 -47.15 -2.17 -12.91
CA ALA A 794 -47.60 -1.98 -11.54
C ALA A 794 -49.11 -1.70 -11.40
N ARG A 795 -49.92 -1.98 -12.44
CA ARG A 795 -51.39 -1.83 -12.47
C ARG A 795 -51.90 -0.39 -12.32
N GLN A 796 -51.04 0.59 -12.59
CA GLN A 796 -51.38 2.02 -12.61
C GLN A 796 -51.62 2.50 -14.04
N ALA A 797 -52.47 1.79 -14.78
CA ALA A 797 -52.72 2.01 -16.22
C ALA A 797 -53.19 3.46 -16.53
N ASP A 798 -54.02 4.04 -15.67
CA ASP A 798 -54.47 5.44 -15.84
C ASP A 798 -53.31 6.43 -15.75
N MET A 799 -52.38 6.22 -14.82
CA MET A 799 -51.19 7.06 -14.68
C MET A 799 -50.23 6.84 -15.84
N ALA A 800 -50.01 5.59 -16.24
CA ALA A 800 -49.22 5.25 -17.42
C ALA A 800 -49.76 5.92 -18.69
N TRP A 801 -51.08 5.89 -18.90
CA TRP A 801 -51.74 6.56 -20.01
C TRP A 801 -51.51 8.07 -19.99
N ARG A 802 -51.66 8.72 -18.83
CA ARG A 802 -51.41 10.16 -18.68
C ARG A 802 -49.97 10.54 -19.03
N ILE A 803 -48.98 9.78 -18.57
CA ILE A 803 -47.56 10.02 -18.87
C ILE A 803 -47.27 9.85 -20.37
N ARG A 804 -47.74 8.75 -20.98
CA ARG A 804 -47.57 8.53 -22.43
C ARG A 804 -48.24 9.61 -23.26
N HIS A 805 -49.45 10.01 -22.90
CA HIS A 805 -50.20 11.04 -23.60
C HIS A 805 -49.53 12.41 -23.47
N HIS A 806 -49.00 12.74 -22.29
CA HIS A 806 -48.19 13.94 -22.08
C HIS A 806 -46.93 13.95 -22.97
N ALA A 807 -46.15 12.87 -22.94
CA ALA A 807 -44.95 12.71 -23.77
C ALA A 807 -45.27 12.85 -25.26
N TRP A 808 -46.35 12.21 -25.73
CA TRP A 808 -46.83 12.26 -27.10
C TRP A 808 -47.23 13.67 -27.56
N LEU A 809 -48.00 14.39 -26.74
CA LEU A 809 -48.42 15.75 -27.07
C LEU A 809 -47.24 16.72 -27.12
N ASN A 810 -46.28 16.59 -26.20
CA ASN A 810 -45.10 17.45 -26.17
C ASN A 810 -44.18 17.19 -27.36
N LEU A 811 -43.92 15.92 -27.68
CA LEU A 811 -43.17 15.54 -28.89
C LEU A 811 -43.83 16.03 -30.18
N LYS A 812 -45.17 15.99 -30.28
CA LYS A 812 -45.88 16.58 -31.43
C LYS A 812 -45.77 18.10 -31.49
N ARG A 813 -45.78 18.78 -30.34
CA ARG A 813 -45.63 20.25 -30.26
C ARG A 813 -44.23 20.72 -30.62
N SER A 814 -43.19 19.93 -30.33
CA SER A 814 -41.81 20.23 -30.71
C SER A 814 -41.52 20.09 -32.22
N GLY A 815 -42.45 19.54 -33.01
CA GLY A 815 -42.27 19.28 -34.44
C GLY A 815 -41.60 17.93 -34.73
N GLN A 816 -41.26 17.67 -35.99
CA GLN A 816 -40.54 16.46 -36.38
C GLN A 816 -39.10 16.50 -35.84
N PRO A 817 -38.58 15.43 -35.21
CA PRO A 817 -37.22 15.42 -34.70
C PRO A 817 -36.20 15.54 -35.84
N GLY A 818 -35.11 16.26 -35.61
CA GLY A 818 -34.02 16.37 -36.58
C GLY A 818 -33.33 15.01 -36.83
N PRO A 819 -32.58 14.84 -37.94
CA PRO A 819 -31.90 13.58 -38.26
C PRO A 819 -30.86 13.12 -37.23
N GLY A 820 -30.36 14.03 -36.37
CA GLY A 820 -29.45 13.69 -35.26
C GLY A 820 -30.14 13.33 -33.93
N GLN A 821 -31.47 13.45 -33.83
CA GLN A 821 -32.23 13.26 -32.58
C GLN A 821 -32.81 11.84 -32.47
N ARG A 822 -31.95 10.82 -32.51
CA ARG A 822 -32.37 9.40 -32.52
C ARG A 822 -33.29 9.02 -31.37
N GLU A 823 -33.01 9.49 -30.16
CA GLU A 823 -33.81 9.18 -28.96
C GLU A 823 -35.26 9.67 -29.08
N GLN A 824 -35.48 10.84 -29.68
CA GLN A 824 -36.82 11.36 -29.91
C GLN A 824 -37.57 10.58 -30.99
N TRP A 825 -36.88 10.14 -32.05
CA TRP A 825 -37.44 9.26 -33.07
C TRP A 825 -37.89 7.91 -32.48
N GLN A 826 -37.06 7.32 -31.63
CA GLN A 826 -37.39 6.09 -30.92
C GLN A 826 -38.62 6.28 -30.02
N ALA A 827 -38.62 7.32 -29.16
CA ALA A 827 -39.75 7.60 -28.28
C ALA A 827 -41.06 7.80 -29.06
N MET A 828 -41.00 8.53 -30.18
CA MET A 828 -42.16 8.76 -31.04
C MET A 828 -42.68 7.45 -31.64
N ALA A 829 -41.80 6.59 -32.16
CA ALA A 829 -42.19 5.30 -32.74
C ALA A 829 -42.81 4.37 -31.67
N THR A 830 -42.24 4.32 -30.46
CA THR A 830 -42.78 3.53 -29.35
C THR A 830 -44.15 4.04 -28.88
N LEU A 831 -44.34 5.36 -28.79
CA LEU A 831 -45.62 5.96 -28.41
C LEU A 831 -46.69 5.78 -29.49
N ALA A 832 -46.33 5.95 -30.77
CA ALA A 832 -47.25 5.81 -31.90
C ALA A 832 -47.86 4.40 -31.97
N LEU A 833 -47.09 3.36 -31.62
CA LEU A 833 -47.56 1.99 -31.59
C LEU A 833 -48.83 1.80 -30.75
N ARG A 834 -48.93 2.50 -29.62
CA ARG A 834 -50.05 2.38 -28.67
C ARG A 834 -51.11 3.48 -28.83
N LEU A 835 -50.70 4.70 -29.17
CA LEU A 835 -51.58 5.87 -29.20
C LEU A 835 -52.13 6.21 -30.58
N SER A 836 -51.56 5.65 -31.66
CA SER A 836 -51.97 5.92 -33.04
C SER A 836 -51.76 4.68 -33.95
N PRO A 837 -52.46 3.56 -33.68
CA PRO A 837 -52.29 2.30 -34.42
C PRO A 837 -52.69 2.42 -35.90
N GLY A 838 -52.25 1.46 -36.73
CA GLY A 838 -52.47 1.45 -38.18
C GLY A 838 -51.35 2.13 -38.97
N ASP A 839 -51.71 2.87 -40.03
CA ASP A 839 -50.73 3.43 -40.99
C ASP A 839 -49.77 4.46 -40.35
N THR A 840 -50.23 5.20 -39.34
CA THR A 840 -49.43 6.21 -38.66
C THR A 840 -48.28 5.59 -37.86
N SER A 841 -48.54 4.53 -37.08
CA SER A 841 -47.47 3.83 -36.36
C SER A 841 -46.49 3.13 -37.31
N ALA A 842 -46.98 2.63 -38.45
CA ALA A 842 -46.15 2.06 -39.50
C ALA A 842 -45.21 3.08 -40.17
N GLN A 843 -45.64 4.34 -40.32
CA GLN A 843 -44.80 5.42 -40.86
C GLN A 843 -43.66 5.77 -39.89
N TRP A 844 -43.97 5.99 -38.61
CA TRP A 844 -42.96 6.30 -37.60
C TRP A 844 -41.94 5.16 -37.41
N LEU A 845 -42.41 3.91 -37.41
CA LEU A 845 -41.55 2.75 -37.32
C LEU A 845 -40.60 2.63 -38.53
N ARG A 846 -41.12 2.82 -39.77
CA ARG A 846 -40.28 2.76 -40.98
C ARG A 846 -39.18 3.81 -40.95
N GLU A 847 -39.50 5.02 -40.52
CA GLU A 847 -38.52 6.10 -40.46
C GLU A 847 -37.47 5.87 -39.37
N TRP A 848 -37.89 5.35 -38.21
CA TRP A 848 -36.96 4.90 -37.17
C TRP A 848 -35.99 3.81 -37.68
N LEU A 849 -36.51 2.75 -38.31
CA LEU A 849 -35.68 1.67 -38.88
C LEU A 849 -34.69 2.17 -39.95
N ARG A 850 -35.07 3.21 -40.71
CA ARG A 850 -34.20 3.84 -41.71
C ARG A 850 -33.06 4.64 -41.06
N LEU A 851 -33.35 5.41 -40.00
CA LEU A 851 -32.36 6.22 -39.29
C LEU A 851 -31.40 5.38 -38.44
N ASP A 852 -31.90 4.27 -37.91
CA ASP A 852 -31.15 3.34 -37.07
C ASP A 852 -29.97 2.67 -37.82
N THR A 853 -30.16 2.34 -39.10
CA THR A 853 -29.14 1.69 -39.94
C THR A 853 -28.16 2.65 -40.61
N ALA A 854 -28.32 3.96 -40.44
CA ALA A 854 -27.52 4.96 -41.16
C ALA A 854 -26.02 4.96 -40.79
N ASP A 855 -25.65 4.45 -39.60
CA ASP A 855 -24.25 4.36 -39.13
C ASP A 855 -23.78 2.92 -38.84
N GLN A 856 -24.68 1.93 -38.85
CA GLN A 856 -24.38 0.53 -38.52
C GLN A 856 -25.06 -0.39 -39.53
N GLN A 857 -24.33 -1.38 -40.05
CA GLN A 857 -24.85 -2.37 -41.02
C GLN A 857 -25.98 -3.27 -40.45
N GLN A 858 -26.37 -3.09 -39.19
CA GLN A 858 -27.40 -3.87 -38.50
C GLN A 858 -28.29 -2.95 -37.65
N HIS A 859 -29.56 -3.33 -37.50
CA HIS A 859 -30.50 -2.63 -36.61
C HIS A 859 -30.12 -2.79 -35.14
N THR A 860 -30.41 -1.78 -34.32
CA THR A 860 -30.29 -1.87 -32.85
C THR A 860 -31.30 -2.87 -32.27
N PRO A 861 -31.01 -3.48 -31.10
CA PRO A 861 -31.94 -4.37 -30.42
C PRO A 861 -33.33 -3.75 -30.21
N GLU A 862 -33.39 -2.47 -29.84
CA GLU A 862 -34.61 -1.72 -29.58
C GLU A 862 -35.45 -1.56 -30.86
N ALA A 863 -34.81 -1.29 -31.99
CA ALA A 863 -35.49 -1.20 -33.28
C ALA A 863 -36.04 -2.55 -33.75
N ARG A 864 -35.30 -3.64 -33.53
CA ARG A 864 -35.75 -5.02 -33.83
C ARG A 864 -36.95 -5.41 -32.97
N GLU A 865 -36.91 -5.11 -31.66
CA GLU A 865 -37.98 -5.38 -30.72
C GLU A 865 -39.24 -4.59 -31.05
N LEU A 866 -39.12 -3.28 -31.33
CA LEU A 866 -40.26 -2.43 -31.66
C LEU A 866 -40.95 -2.85 -32.96
N ALA A 867 -40.18 -3.25 -33.98
CA ALA A 867 -40.75 -3.79 -35.22
C ALA A 867 -41.50 -5.10 -34.97
N THR A 868 -40.96 -5.97 -34.10
CA THR A 868 -41.63 -7.21 -33.69
C THR A 868 -42.95 -6.91 -32.97
N ALA A 869 -42.96 -5.94 -32.06
CA ALA A 869 -44.17 -5.52 -31.35
C ALA A 869 -45.23 -4.95 -32.31
N TRP A 870 -44.81 -4.22 -33.34
CA TRP A 870 -45.69 -3.74 -34.40
C TRP A 870 -46.30 -4.88 -35.22
N PHE A 871 -45.51 -5.87 -35.67
CA PHE A 871 -46.06 -7.01 -36.40
C PHE A 871 -47.06 -7.81 -35.56
N LEU A 872 -46.75 -8.04 -34.28
CA LEU A 872 -47.61 -8.80 -33.38
C LEU A 872 -48.92 -8.06 -33.06
N SER A 873 -48.86 -6.75 -32.81
CA SER A 873 -50.06 -5.92 -32.55
C SER A 873 -50.97 -5.75 -33.77
N ASN A 874 -50.43 -5.86 -35.00
CA ASN A 874 -51.21 -5.81 -36.24
C ASN A 874 -51.51 -7.21 -36.82
N GLU A 875 -51.38 -8.26 -36.02
CA GLU A 875 -51.68 -9.65 -36.39
C GLU A 875 -50.87 -10.22 -37.57
N GLN A 876 -49.72 -9.63 -37.89
CA GLN A 876 -48.83 -10.06 -38.97
C GLN A 876 -47.83 -11.12 -38.49
N TYR A 877 -48.33 -12.26 -37.99
CA TYR A 877 -47.50 -13.28 -37.32
C TYR A 877 -46.47 -13.95 -38.23
N GLU A 878 -46.78 -14.16 -39.51
CA GLU A 878 -45.81 -14.70 -40.48
C GLU A 878 -44.71 -13.68 -40.78
N SER A 879 -45.06 -12.39 -40.89
CA SER A 879 -44.08 -11.29 -41.01
C SER A 879 -43.21 -11.19 -39.76
N ALA A 880 -43.78 -11.33 -38.56
CA ALA A 880 -43.04 -11.37 -37.31
C ALA A 880 -42.06 -12.55 -37.25
N ARG A 881 -42.47 -13.76 -37.66
CA ARG A 881 -41.59 -14.94 -37.70
C ARG A 881 -40.45 -14.75 -38.69
N LEU A 882 -40.74 -14.24 -39.88
CA LEU A 882 -39.72 -13.95 -40.90
C LEU A 882 -38.74 -12.87 -40.42
N TRP A 883 -39.26 -11.80 -39.80
CA TRP A 883 -38.47 -10.73 -39.20
C TRP A 883 -37.51 -11.25 -38.12
N LEU A 884 -38.03 -11.99 -37.15
CA LEU A 884 -37.21 -12.57 -36.08
C LEU A 884 -36.13 -13.52 -36.62
N THR A 885 -36.49 -14.38 -37.58
CA THR A 885 -35.54 -15.31 -38.20
C THR A 885 -34.40 -14.57 -38.92
N ARG A 886 -34.71 -13.47 -39.61
CA ARG A 886 -33.73 -12.66 -40.35
C ARG A 886 -32.83 -11.83 -39.42
N GLN A 887 -33.38 -11.30 -38.33
CA GLN A 887 -32.66 -10.37 -37.46
C GLN A 887 -31.89 -11.05 -36.31
N TYR A 888 -32.31 -12.22 -35.85
CA TYR A 888 -31.68 -12.92 -34.72
C TYR A 888 -30.89 -14.18 -35.15
N GLY A 889 -31.17 -14.74 -36.33
CA GLY A 889 -30.41 -15.87 -36.90
C GLY A 889 -30.34 -17.09 -35.96
N LYS A 890 -29.32 -17.96 -36.12
CA LYS A 890 -29.07 -19.11 -35.23
C LYS A 890 -28.20 -18.79 -34.01
N GLN A 891 -27.64 -17.58 -33.92
CA GLN A 891 -26.60 -17.22 -32.93
C GLN A 891 -27.08 -16.23 -31.85
N LEU A 892 -28.16 -15.47 -32.07
CA LEU A 892 -28.77 -14.61 -31.04
C LEU A 892 -30.16 -15.14 -30.65
N GLN A 893 -30.46 -15.13 -29.35
CA GLN A 893 -31.80 -15.43 -28.85
C GLN A 893 -32.74 -14.27 -29.17
N ALA A 894 -33.89 -14.57 -29.77
CA ALA A 894 -34.94 -13.59 -29.96
C ALA A 894 -35.58 -13.20 -28.61
N PRO A 895 -36.30 -12.07 -28.53
CA PRO A 895 -36.95 -11.66 -27.28
C PRO A 895 -37.95 -12.72 -26.81
N GLY A 896 -37.84 -13.15 -25.55
CA GLY A 896 -38.64 -14.26 -24.99
C GLY A 896 -40.15 -14.02 -25.07
N TRP A 897 -40.62 -12.78 -24.88
CA TRP A 897 -42.03 -12.44 -25.03
C TRP A 897 -42.55 -12.60 -26.46
N ALA A 898 -41.72 -12.31 -27.47
CA ALA A 898 -42.11 -12.41 -28.87
C ALA A 898 -42.18 -13.87 -29.33
N GLU A 899 -41.21 -14.68 -28.89
CA GLU A 899 -41.28 -16.14 -29.07
C GLU A 899 -42.51 -16.72 -28.39
N ALA A 900 -42.83 -16.27 -27.16
CA ALA A 900 -44.00 -16.73 -26.44
C ALA A 900 -45.31 -16.33 -27.11
N ALA A 901 -45.45 -15.08 -27.56
CA ALA A 901 -46.61 -14.62 -28.31
C ALA A 901 -46.80 -15.42 -29.61
N LEU A 902 -45.72 -15.69 -30.34
CA LEU A 902 -45.77 -16.52 -31.55
C LEU A 902 -46.09 -17.97 -31.24
N ALA A 903 -45.54 -18.55 -30.16
CA ALA A 903 -45.79 -19.94 -29.75
C ALA A 903 -47.23 -20.14 -29.27
N LEU A 904 -47.77 -19.20 -28.48
CA LEU A 904 -49.18 -19.17 -28.08
C LEU A 904 -50.07 -19.04 -29.32
N GLN A 905 -49.71 -18.15 -30.24
CA GLN A 905 -50.46 -17.94 -31.47
C GLN A 905 -50.30 -19.06 -32.50
N SER A 906 -49.22 -19.86 -32.50
CA SER A 906 -49.03 -21.00 -33.41
C SER A 906 -49.36 -22.37 -32.78
N ASN A 907 -49.58 -22.43 -31.46
CA ASN A 907 -49.73 -23.65 -30.67
C ASN A 907 -48.55 -24.60 -30.86
N ASP A 908 -47.35 -24.03 -30.99
CA ASP A 908 -46.12 -24.80 -31.05
C ASP A 908 -45.87 -25.41 -29.67
N LYS A 909 -46.31 -26.67 -29.48
CA LYS A 909 -46.24 -27.37 -28.21
C LYS A 909 -44.80 -27.49 -27.69
N ALA A 910 -43.82 -27.64 -28.59
CA ALA A 910 -42.42 -27.74 -28.19
C ALA A 910 -41.88 -26.40 -27.69
N ALA A 911 -42.25 -25.29 -28.35
CA ALA A 911 -41.91 -23.94 -27.86
C ALA A 911 -42.63 -23.60 -26.55
N LEU A 912 -43.93 -23.90 -26.45
CA LEU A 912 -44.70 -23.69 -25.22
C LEU A 912 -44.14 -24.50 -24.04
N GLN A 913 -43.70 -25.74 -24.28
CA GLN A 913 -43.12 -26.57 -23.21
C GLN A 913 -41.80 -25.95 -22.71
N ARG A 914 -40.95 -25.45 -23.62
CA ARG A 914 -39.73 -24.71 -23.24
C ARG A 914 -40.03 -23.46 -22.42
N ILE A 915 -41.11 -22.75 -22.73
CA ILE A 915 -41.55 -21.55 -21.99
C ILE A 915 -42.01 -21.91 -20.56
N VAL A 916 -42.75 -23.02 -20.42
CA VAL A 916 -43.19 -23.54 -19.12
C VAL A 916 -42.00 -23.99 -18.26
N GLU A 917 -41.09 -24.77 -18.83
CA GLU A 917 -39.96 -25.39 -18.10
C GLU A 917 -38.81 -24.42 -17.82
N GLY A 918 -38.37 -23.66 -18.82
CA GLY A 918 -37.14 -22.86 -18.74
C GLY A 918 -37.35 -21.47 -18.14
N GLY A 919 -38.52 -20.86 -18.35
CA GLY A 919 -38.65 -19.41 -18.18
C GLY A 919 -37.61 -18.65 -19.02
N GLY A 920 -37.63 -17.31 -18.97
CA GLY A 920 -36.66 -16.51 -19.72
C GLY A 920 -36.84 -15.01 -19.51
N ALA A 921 -35.78 -14.24 -19.73
CA ALA A 921 -35.83 -12.79 -19.66
C ALA A 921 -36.91 -12.24 -20.62
N GLY A 922 -37.85 -11.47 -20.08
CA GLY A 922 -38.96 -10.88 -20.81
C GLY A 922 -40.23 -11.75 -20.91
N ILE A 923 -40.25 -13.00 -20.44
CA ILE A 923 -41.51 -13.78 -20.39
C ILE A 923 -42.20 -13.53 -19.05
N THR A 924 -43.38 -12.92 -19.09
CA THR A 924 -44.12 -12.61 -17.87
C THR A 924 -44.70 -13.88 -17.22
N PRO A 925 -44.93 -13.88 -15.89
CA PRO A 925 -45.56 -15.00 -15.19
C PRO A 925 -46.90 -15.42 -15.81
N GLU A 926 -47.74 -14.45 -16.21
CA GLU A 926 -49.03 -14.69 -16.88
C GLU A 926 -48.84 -15.45 -18.17
N THR A 927 -47.86 -15.05 -18.99
CA THR A 927 -47.56 -15.70 -20.26
C THR A 927 -47.14 -17.17 -20.07
N ARG A 928 -46.42 -17.48 -18.98
CA ARG A 928 -46.04 -18.87 -18.65
C ARG A 928 -47.23 -19.68 -18.18
N VAL A 929 -48.14 -19.07 -17.43
CA VAL A 929 -49.40 -19.70 -17.02
C VAL A 929 -50.27 -19.95 -18.25
N ASP A 930 -50.40 -18.98 -19.16
CA ASP A 930 -51.10 -19.14 -20.45
C ASP A 930 -50.49 -20.25 -21.29
N ALA A 931 -49.16 -20.35 -21.36
CA ALA A 931 -48.48 -21.45 -22.06
C ALA A 931 -48.80 -22.81 -21.43
N ALA A 932 -48.80 -22.90 -20.10
CA ALA A 932 -49.18 -24.12 -19.39
C ALA A 932 -50.66 -24.48 -19.57
N MET A 933 -51.55 -23.48 -19.55
CA MET A 933 -52.98 -23.65 -19.83
C MET A 933 -53.23 -24.10 -21.27
N GLN A 934 -52.52 -23.51 -22.24
CA GLN A 934 -52.58 -23.87 -23.66
C GLN A 934 -52.10 -25.31 -23.91
N LEU A 935 -51.06 -25.74 -23.18
CA LEU A 935 -50.59 -27.14 -23.14
C LEU A 935 -51.50 -28.08 -22.35
N ARG A 936 -52.55 -27.56 -21.70
CA ARG A 936 -53.44 -28.27 -20.76
C ARG A 936 -52.69 -28.93 -19.61
N ASN A 937 -51.53 -28.40 -19.25
CA ASN A 937 -50.80 -28.80 -18.05
C ASN A 937 -51.24 -27.90 -16.88
N PHE A 938 -52.47 -28.11 -16.42
CA PHE A 938 -53.10 -27.28 -15.39
C PHE A 938 -52.39 -27.36 -14.03
N GLU A 939 -51.68 -28.46 -13.73
CA GLU A 939 -50.87 -28.56 -12.52
C GLU A 939 -49.63 -27.68 -12.59
N ALA A 940 -48.97 -27.59 -13.76
CA ALA A 940 -47.92 -26.61 -14.00
C ALA A 940 -48.48 -25.18 -13.98
N ALA A 941 -49.64 -24.94 -14.59
CA ALA A 941 -50.31 -23.64 -14.59
C ALA A 941 -50.61 -23.15 -13.17
N ARG A 942 -51.17 -24.00 -12.30
CA ARG A 942 -51.41 -23.70 -10.89
C ARG A 942 -50.13 -23.31 -10.15
N ARG A 943 -49.08 -24.13 -10.25
CA ARG A 943 -47.81 -23.86 -9.57
C ARG A 943 -47.15 -22.57 -10.05
N LEU A 944 -47.21 -22.31 -11.36
CA LEU A 944 -46.68 -21.08 -11.96
C LEU A 944 -47.48 -19.84 -11.53
N ALA A 945 -48.81 -19.95 -11.42
CA ALA A 945 -49.67 -18.87 -10.96
C ALA A 945 -49.46 -18.59 -9.46
N GLU A 946 -49.35 -19.62 -8.62
CA GLU A 946 -48.99 -19.50 -7.20
C GLU A 946 -47.64 -18.78 -7.03
N ALA A 947 -46.60 -19.25 -7.74
CA ALA A 947 -45.27 -18.63 -7.71
C ALA A 947 -45.27 -17.19 -8.26
N GLY A 948 -46.12 -16.88 -9.24
CA GLY A 948 -46.30 -15.54 -9.76
C GLY A 948 -46.98 -14.60 -8.75
N LEU A 949 -47.98 -15.09 -8.01
CA LEU A 949 -48.67 -14.33 -6.97
C LEU A 949 -47.79 -14.08 -5.73
N ASP A 950 -46.83 -14.96 -5.44
CA ASP A 950 -45.82 -14.69 -4.40
C ASP A 950 -44.97 -13.46 -4.75
N LEU A 951 -44.73 -13.20 -6.04
CA LEU A 951 -43.98 -12.04 -6.54
C LEU A 951 -44.87 -10.80 -6.69
N VAL A 952 -46.10 -10.98 -7.20
CA VAL A 952 -47.06 -9.90 -7.45
C VAL A 952 -48.43 -10.30 -6.87
N PRO A 953 -48.65 -10.09 -5.55
CA PRO A 953 -49.89 -10.52 -4.89
C PRO A 953 -51.16 -9.84 -5.43
N ASP A 954 -51.04 -8.59 -5.87
CA ASP A 954 -52.16 -7.78 -6.36
C ASP A 954 -52.35 -7.95 -7.89
N ASN A 955 -52.28 -9.19 -8.38
CA ASN A 955 -52.43 -9.49 -9.81
C ASN A 955 -53.72 -10.26 -10.08
N ASP A 956 -54.77 -9.52 -10.45
CA ASP A 956 -56.09 -10.10 -10.76
C ASP A 956 -56.03 -11.16 -11.87
N VAL A 957 -55.14 -10.98 -12.86
CA VAL A 957 -55.02 -11.91 -13.99
C VAL A 957 -54.46 -13.24 -13.51
N LEU A 958 -53.37 -13.22 -12.74
CA LEU A 958 -52.83 -14.44 -12.13
C LEU A 958 -53.81 -15.07 -11.14
N HIS A 959 -54.56 -14.28 -10.37
CA HIS A 959 -55.61 -14.79 -9.50
C HIS A 959 -56.73 -15.51 -10.28
N LEU A 960 -57.16 -14.94 -11.41
CA LEU A 960 -58.14 -15.56 -12.29
C LEU A 960 -57.57 -16.84 -12.93
N GLN A 961 -56.37 -16.78 -13.51
CA GLN A 961 -55.71 -17.95 -14.12
C GLN A 961 -55.44 -19.06 -13.08
N LEU A 962 -55.09 -18.72 -11.83
CA LEU A 962 -54.98 -19.67 -10.73
C LEU A 962 -56.33 -20.33 -10.47
N THR A 963 -57.38 -19.52 -10.34
CA THR A 963 -58.73 -20.02 -10.09
C THR A 963 -59.18 -20.95 -11.22
N GLU A 964 -59.02 -20.54 -12.48
CA GLU A 964 -59.34 -21.33 -13.66
C GLU A 964 -58.55 -22.63 -13.75
N SER A 965 -57.23 -22.59 -13.55
CA SER A 965 -56.39 -23.80 -13.58
C SER A 965 -56.73 -24.78 -12.47
N VAL A 966 -57.02 -24.29 -11.26
CA VAL A 966 -57.47 -25.10 -10.12
C VAL A 966 -58.82 -25.77 -10.42
N TRP A 967 -59.79 -25.04 -10.99
CA TRP A 967 -61.08 -25.60 -11.38
C TRP A 967 -60.97 -26.76 -12.38
N GLN A 968 -59.93 -26.78 -13.23
CA GLN A 968 -59.74 -27.84 -14.22
C GLN A 968 -59.23 -29.17 -13.64
N ILE A 969 -58.60 -29.16 -12.46
CA ILE A 969 -57.96 -30.33 -11.84
C ILE A 969 -58.60 -30.78 -10.53
N GLN A 970 -59.50 -29.98 -9.95
CA GLN A 970 -60.11 -30.31 -8.67
C GLN A 970 -61.12 -31.47 -8.77
N ASN A 971 -61.10 -32.30 -7.74
CA ASN A 971 -62.19 -33.24 -7.47
C ASN A 971 -63.39 -32.44 -6.95
N ARG A 972 -64.55 -32.64 -7.56
CA ARG A 972 -65.78 -31.94 -7.21
C ARG A 972 -66.84 -32.93 -6.76
N ALA A 973 -67.61 -32.53 -5.76
CA ALA A 973 -68.84 -33.19 -5.38
C ALA A 973 -69.92 -32.10 -5.24
N GLY A 974 -71.11 -32.39 -5.75
CA GLY A 974 -72.22 -31.47 -5.75
C GLY A 974 -73.52 -32.21 -5.44
N THR A 975 -74.47 -31.44 -4.92
CA THR A 975 -75.86 -31.84 -4.83
C THR A 975 -76.70 -30.71 -5.40
N GLY A 976 -77.79 -31.05 -6.07
CA GLY A 976 -78.70 -30.09 -6.64
C GLY A 976 -80.13 -30.57 -6.57
N TYR A 977 -81.05 -29.63 -6.65
CA TYR A 977 -82.48 -29.89 -6.84
C TYR A 977 -82.87 -29.27 -8.18
N ARG A 978 -83.45 -30.07 -9.07
CA ARG A 978 -83.88 -29.66 -10.41
C ARG A 978 -85.39 -29.61 -10.45
N ILE A 979 -85.94 -28.55 -11.04
CA ILE A 979 -87.34 -28.45 -11.44
C ILE A 979 -87.33 -28.06 -12.92
N GLU A 980 -87.97 -28.86 -13.76
CA GLU A 980 -88.00 -28.69 -15.20
C GLU A 980 -89.43 -28.89 -15.71
N GLU A 981 -89.89 -27.98 -16.57
CA GLU A 981 -91.20 -28.06 -17.22
C GLU A 981 -90.98 -28.10 -18.74
N LEU A 982 -91.30 -29.24 -19.36
CA LEU A 982 -91.11 -29.56 -20.77
C LEU A 982 -92.49 -29.84 -21.40
N GLY A 983 -93.11 -28.81 -21.97
CA GLY A 983 -94.45 -28.93 -22.56
C GLY A 983 -95.48 -29.39 -21.52
N ALA A 984 -96.06 -30.58 -21.72
CA ALA A 984 -97.01 -31.21 -20.81
C ALA A 984 -96.35 -32.01 -19.66
N LEU A 985 -95.02 -32.11 -19.60
CA LEU A 985 -94.28 -32.89 -18.60
C LEU A 985 -93.59 -31.98 -17.58
N LYS A 986 -93.75 -32.26 -16.29
CA LYS A 986 -92.97 -31.65 -15.20
C LYS A 986 -92.11 -32.68 -14.49
N ARG A 987 -90.82 -32.39 -14.36
CA ARG A 987 -89.83 -33.17 -13.62
C ARG A 987 -89.34 -32.38 -12.43
N GLN A 988 -89.27 -33.01 -11.27
CA GLN A 988 -88.65 -32.40 -10.11
C GLN A 988 -87.96 -33.43 -9.23
N GLY A 989 -86.72 -33.17 -8.82
CA GLY A 989 -85.92 -34.18 -8.15
C GLY A 989 -84.59 -33.67 -7.66
N TRP A 990 -83.92 -34.52 -6.90
CA TRP A 990 -82.55 -34.26 -6.46
C TRP A 990 -81.55 -34.98 -7.35
N GLN A 991 -80.36 -34.41 -7.43
CA GLN A 991 -79.20 -35.02 -8.07
C GLN A 991 -78.00 -34.89 -7.13
N ILE A 992 -77.16 -35.92 -7.10
CA ILE A 992 -75.86 -35.93 -6.44
C ILE A 992 -74.85 -36.31 -7.50
N ASN A 993 -73.82 -35.49 -7.67
CA ASN A 993 -72.76 -35.76 -8.63
C ASN A 993 -71.39 -35.68 -7.96
N GLY A 994 -70.48 -36.52 -8.42
CA GLY A 994 -69.07 -36.49 -8.04
C GLY A 994 -68.23 -36.66 -9.29
N GLN A 995 -67.16 -35.88 -9.41
CA GLN A 995 -66.19 -36.03 -10.48
C GLN A 995 -64.78 -35.94 -9.91
N TRP A 996 -63.91 -36.83 -10.36
CA TRP A 996 -62.57 -37.02 -9.85
C TRP A 996 -61.58 -37.19 -11.01
N SER A 997 -60.40 -36.57 -10.88
CA SER A 997 -59.31 -36.74 -11.86
C SER A 997 -58.44 -37.91 -11.42
N VAL A 998 -58.53 -39.04 -12.12
CA VAL A 998 -57.76 -40.27 -11.80
C VAL A 998 -56.33 -40.17 -12.34
N GLN A 999 -56.18 -39.55 -13.51
CA GLN A 999 -54.91 -39.12 -14.10
C GLN A 999 -55.10 -37.71 -14.68
N PRO A 1000 -54.03 -36.96 -15.00
CA PRO A 1000 -54.16 -35.60 -15.55
C PRO A 1000 -55.07 -35.48 -16.77
N LYS A 1001 -55.18 -36.56 -17.57
CA LYS A 1001 -56.00 -36.63 -18.78
C LYS A 1001 -57.26 -37.49 -18.62
N LEU A 1002 -57.48 -38.16 -17.49
CA LEU A 1002 -58.61 -39.08 -17.27
C LEU A 1002 -59.48 -38.60 -16.13
N LYS A 1003 -60.68 -38.13 -16.47
CA LYS A 1003 -61.71 -37.68 -15.52
C LYS A 1003 -62.82 -38.72 -15.45
N MET A 1004 -63.18 -39.14 -14.24
CA MET A 1004 -64.29 -40.05 -14.00
C MET A 1004 -65.35 -39.36 -13.16
N GLY A 1005 -66.61 -39.70 -13.37
CA GLY A 1005 -67.72 -39.13 -12.63
C GLY A 1005 -68.82 -40.13 -12.35
N LEU A 1006 -69.51 -39.90 -11.24
CA LEU A 1006 -70.66 -40.65 -10.80
C LEU A 1006 -71.80 -39.67 -10.54
N GLU A 1007 -72.98 -39.96 -11.06
CA GLU A 1007 -74.18 -39.16 -10.85
C GLU A 1007 -75.34 -40.07 -10.44
N LEU A 1008 -76.05 -39.65 -9.40
CA LEU A 1008 -77.23 -40.28 -8.86
C LEU A 1008 -78.37 -39.26 -8.92
N SER A 1009 -79.51 -39.63 -9.49
CA SER A 1009 -80.70 -38.78 -9.50
C SER A 1009 -81.97 -39.57 -9.20
N ASP A 1010 -82.92 -38.91 -8.55
CA ASP A 1010 -84.29 -39.41 -8.35
C ASP A 1010 -85.25 -38.25 -8.64
N GLU A 1011 -85.98 -38.36 -9.76
CA GLU A 1011 -86.89 -37.34 -10.27
C GLU A 1011 -88.32 -37.84 -10.25
N ARG A 1012 -89.25 -37.01 -9.78
CA ARG A 1012 -90.69 -37.27 -9.85
C ARG A 1012 -91.25 -36.66 -11.13
N LEU A 1013 -91.93 -37.48 -11.94
CA LEU A 1013 -92.63 -37.05 -13.14
C LEU A 1013 -94.09 -36.75 -12.82
N SER A 1014 -94.61 -35.66 -13.38
CA SER A 1014 -96.02 -35.27 -13.29
C SER A 1014 -96.50 -34.68 -14.60
N SER A 1015 -97.77 -34.91 -14.93
CA SER A 1015 -98.40 -34.37 -16.14
C SER A 1015 -99.02 -33.01 -15.82
N LEU A 1016 -98.65 -31.99 -16.61
CA LEU A 1016 -99.27 -30.66 -16.62
C LEU A 1016 -100.53 -30.63 -17.51
N ASP A 1017 -100.68 -31.58 -18.43
CA ASP A 1017 -101.85 -31.78 -19.29
C ASP A 1017 -102.22 -33.27 -19.35
N SER A 1018 -103.16 -33.68 -18.50
CA SER A 1018 -103.64 -35.07 -18.36
C SER A 1018 -104.37 -35.60 -19.60
N GLY A 1019 -104.71 -34.76 -20.58
CA GLY A 1019 -105.29 -35.20 -21.87
C GLY A 1019 -104.25 -35.67 -22.88
N ARG A 1020 -102.97 -35.30 -22.70
CA ARG A 1020 -101.86 -35.63 -23.62
C ARG A 1020 -100.89 -36.67 -23.06
N LEU A 1021 -100.69 -36.71 -21.74
CA LEU A 1021 -99.79 -37.65 -21.07
C LEU A 1021 -100.53 -38.33 -19.91
N ILE A 1022 -100.71 -39.64 -20.03
CA ILE A 1022 -101.31 -40.53 -19.02
C ILE A 1022 -100.30 -41.61 -18.62
N ASN A 1023 -100.43 -42.15 -17.40
CA ASN A 1023 -99.59 -43.24 -16.87
C ASN A 1023 -98.07 -42.94 -16.81
N LEU A 1024 -97.68 -41.76 -16.29
CA LEU A 1024 -96.28 -41.44 -16.01
C LEU A 1024 -95.74 -42.24 -14.80
N PRO A 1025 -94.44 -42.59 -14.77
CA PRO A 1025 -93.83 -43.26 -13.61
C PRO A 1025 -93.79 -42.32 -12.40
N ASN A 1026 -94.04 -42.85 -11.20
CA ASN A 1026 -94.01 -42.07 -9.96
C ASN A 1026 -92.61 -41.54 -9.59
N SER A 1027 -91.56 -42.21 -10.07
CA SER A 1027 -90.15 -41.85 -9.88
C SER A 1027 -89.32 -42.34 -11.07
N ASP A 1028 -88.33 -41.56 -11.48
CA ASP A 1028 -87.30 -41.89 -12.45
C ASP A 1028 -85.94 -41.79 -11.76
N ARG A 1029 -85.40 -42.98 -11.46
CA ARG A 1029 -84.13 -43.12 -10.74
C ARG A 1029 -83.04 -43.44 -11.72
N ARG A 1030 -81.92 -42.75 -11.61
CA ARG A 1030 -80.79 -42.95 -12.52
C ARG A 1030 -79.47 -42.97 -11.79
N LEU A 1031 -78.65 -43.94 -12.15
CA LEU A 1031 -77.24 -44.02 -11.81
C LEU A 1031 -76.44 -43.88 -13.11
N THR A 1032 -75.60 -42.86 -13.20
CA THR A 1032 -74.75 -42.61 -14.36
C THR A 1032 -73.28 -42.66 -13.96
N PHE A 1033 -72.50 -43.45 -14.68
CA PHE A 1033 -71.05 -43.41 -14.66
C PHE A 1033 -70.54 -42.72 -15.92
N THR A 1034 -69.58 -41.82 -15.77
CA THR A 1034 -68.92 -41.13 -16.88
C THR A 1034 -67.42 -41.30 -16.80
N SER A 1035 -66.78 -41.50 -17.94
CA SER A 1035 -65.32 -41.52 -18.09
C SER A 1035 -64.96 -40.65 -19.28
N ARG A 1036 -64.05 -39.71 -19.11
CA ARG A 1036 -63.57 -38.80 -20.17
C ARG A 1036 -62.05 -38.83 -20.21
N LEU A 1037 -61.51 -39.28 -21.32
CA LEU A 1037 -60.08 -39.31 -21.62
C LEU A 1037 -59.74 -38.19 -22.61
N GLU A 1038 -58.82 -37.31 -22.22
CA GLU A 1038 -58.25 -36.30 -23.10
C GLU A 1038 -57.00 -36.86 -23.82
N HIS A 1039 -56.93 -36.68 -25.14
CA HIS A 1039 -55.77 -37.08 -25.94
C HIS A 1039 -55.33 -35.94 -26.86
N GLU A 1040 -54.22 -36.12 -27.56
CA GLU A 1040 -53.59 -35.06 -28.37
C GLU A 1040 -54.54 -34.41 -29.38
N TYR A 1041 -55.41 -35.21 -29.99
CA TYR A 1041 -56.33 -34.77 -31.02
C TYR A 1041 -57.75 -34.46 -30.52
N GLY A 1042 -58.03 -34.44 -29.22
CA GLY A 1042 -59.39 -34.19 -28.72
C GLY A 1042 -59.72 -34.94 -27.43
N ASN A 1043 -60.93 -35.49 -27.33
CA ASN A 1043 -61.38 -36.24 -26.16
C ASN A 1043 -62.24 -37.45 -26.56
N THR A 1044 -62.25 -38.46 -25.69
CA THR A 1044 -63.13 -39.61 -25.81
C THR A 1044 -63.91 -39.74 -24.51
N GLY A 1045 -65.24 -39.75 -24.61
CA GLY A 1045 -66.16 -39.87 -23.49
C GLY A 1045 -66.94 -41.18 -23.55
N LEU A 1046 -67.05 -41.88 -22.42
CA LEU A 1046 -67.95 -42.99 -22.23
C LEU A 1046 -68.93 -42.61 -21.12
N LYS A 1047 -70.23 -42.75 -21.40
CA LYS A 1047 -71.31 -42.61 -20.41
C LYS A 1047 -72.07 -43.92 -20.36
N LEU A 1048 -72.12 -44.52 -19.18
CA LEU A 1048 -72.91 -45.70 -18.87
C LEU A 1048 -73.97 -45.27 -17.89
N PHE A 1049 -75.22 -45.66 -18.10
CA PHE A 1049 -76.25 -45.38 -17.11
C PHE A 1049 -77.22 -46.52 -16.95
N TYR A 1050 -77.75 -46.63 -15.74
CA TYR A 1050 -78.87 -47.47 -15.39
C TYR A 1050 -80.02 -46.55 -15.00
N ARG A 1051 -81.17 -46.68 -15.67
CA ARG A 1051 -82.37 -45.88 -15.46
C ARG A 1051 -83.50 -46.81 -15.05
N ASP A 1052 -84.23 -46.46 -14.00
CA ASP A 1052 -85.39 -47.17 -13.49
C ASP A 1052 -86.58 -46.20 -13.46
N ALA A 1053 -87.46 -46.33 -14.45
CA ALA A 1053 -88.61 -45.44 -14.69
C ALA A 1053 -89.90 -46.24 -14.90
N LEU A 1054 -90.48 -46.28 -16.12
CA LEU A 1054 -91.58 -47.21 -16.43
C LEU A 1054 -91.05 -48.65 -16.46
N LYS A 1055 -89.82 -48.82 -16.94
CA LYS A 1055 -89.03 -50.06 -16.89
C LYS A 1055 -87.58 -49.75 -16.57
N SER A 1056 -86.87 -50.75 -16.07
CA SER A 1056 -85.44 -50.63 -15.79
C SER A 1056 -84.62 -50.98 -17.03
N MET A 1057 -83.62 -50.15 -17.35
CA MET A 1057 -82.79 -50.33 -18.53
C MET A 1057 -81.38 -49.79 -18.32
N ALA A 1058 -80.43 -50.36 -19.06
CA ALA A 1058 -79.10 -49.82 -19.21
C ALA A 1058 -78.95 -49.13 -20.57
N GLY A 1059 -78.24 -48.00 -20.57
CA GLY A 1059 -77.87 -47.24 -21.76
C GLY A 1059 -76.38 -46.94 -21.79
N LEU A 1060 -75.87 -46.72 -23.00
CA LEU A 1060 -74.47 -46.45 -23.27
C LEU A 1060 -74.33 -45.36 -24.32
N GLN A 1061 -73.44 -44.41 -24.08
CA GLN A 1061 -73.06 -43.37 -25.04
C GLN A 1061 -71.53 -43.31 -25.13
N LEU A 1062 -71.04 -43.36 -26.36
CA LEU A 1062 -69.63 -43.13 -26.69
C LEU A 1062 -69.54 -41.84 -27.51
N ASP A 1063 -68.81 -40.86 -26.99
CA ASP A 1063 -68.49 -39.62 -27.67
C ASP A 1063 -67.01 -39.63 -28.06
N HIS A 1064 -66.70 -39.29 -29.30
CA HIS A 1064 -65.33 -39.17 -29.78
C HIS A 1064 -65.16 -37.85 -30.52
N GLU A 1065 -64.29 -36.98 -29.98
CA GLU A 1065 -63.96 -35.68 -30.52
C GLU A 1065 -62.58 -35.71 -31.18
N LEU A 1066 -62.52 -35.27 -32.45
CA LEU A 1066 -61.32 -35.11 -33.25
C LEU A 1066 -61.15 -33.64 -33.64
N ARG A 1067 -59.98 -33.09 -33.38
CA ARG A 1067 -59.52 -31.74 -33.74
C ARG A 1067 -58.44 -31.90 -34.78
N PHE A 1068 -58.78 -31.65 -36.05
CA PHE A 1068 -57.84 -31.78 -37.17
C PHE A 1068 -56.82 -30.64 -37.15
N ASP A 1069 -57.29 -29.43 -36.87
CA ASP A 1069 -56.48 -28.24 -36.65
C ASP A 1069 -57.20 -27.31 -35.65
N ARG A 1070 -56.81 -26.03 -35.61
CA ARG A 1070 -57.50 -25.02 -34.78
C ARG A 1070 -58.85 -24.59 -35.33
N ARG A 1071 -59.15 -24.94 -36.57
CA ARG A 1071 -60.33 -24.48 -37.29
C ARG A 1071 -61.42 -25.53 -37.32
N LEU A 1072 -61.10 -26.81 -37.45
CA LEU A 1072 -62.08 -27.87 -37.60
C LEU A 1072 -62.07 -28.86 -36.41
N ARG A 1073 -63.22 -28.94 -35.73
CA ARG A 1073 -63.53 -29.95 -34.73
C ARG A 1073 -64.69 -30.81 -35.23
N VAL A 1074 -64.54 -32.12 -35.10
CA VAL A 1074 -65.58 -33.10 -35.46
C VAL A 1074 -65.85 -34.00 -34.26
N THR A 1075 -67.12 -34.19 -33.94
CA THR A 1075 -67.56 -35.03 -32.83
C THR A 1075 -68.52 -36.10 -33.35
N GLY A 1076 -68.14 -37.37 -33.17
CA GLY A 1076 -69.03 -38.51 -33.41
C GLY A 1076 -69.61 -39.02 -32.09
N THR A 1077 -70.92 -39.22 -32.04
CA THR A 1077 -71.63 -39.79 -30.89
C THR A 1077 -72.36 -41.06 -31.33
N LEU A 1078 -72.09 -42.15 -30.63
CA LEU A 1078 -72.79 -43.43 -30.75
C LEU A 1078 -73.57 -43.67 -29.46
N GLY A 1079 -74.89 -43.82 -29.58
CA GLY A 1079 -75.82 -43.98 -28.48
C GLY A 1079 -76.63 -45.25 -28.61
N TYR A 1080 -76.70 -46.01 -27.53
CA TYR A 1080 -77.59 -47.16 -27.39
C TYR A 1080 -78.48 -46.93 -26.17
N ASN A 1081 -79.80 -47.08 -26.35
CA ASN A 1081 -80.76 -46.86 -25.29
C ASN A 1081 -80.62 -45.47 -24.64
N LEU A 1082 -80.51 -44.41 -25.44
CA LEU A 1082 -80.50 -43.03 -24.95
C LEU A 1082 -81.92 -42.50 -24.72
N ASP A 1083 -82.07 -41.44 -23.94
CA ASP A 1083 -83.38 -40.78 -23.77
C ASP A 1083 -83.84 -40.17 -25.11
N ALA A 1084 -85.11 -40.36 -25.46
CA ALA A 1084 -85.72 -39.75 -26.63
C ALA A 1084 -86.42 -38.45 -26.23
N ASP A 1085 -85.86 -37.30 -26.59
CA ASP A 1085 -86.25 -35.96 -26.16
C ASP A 1085 -87.01 -35.15 -27.23
N GLU A 1086 -87.41 -35.80 -28.33
CA GLU A 1086 -88.03 -35.13 -29.48
C GLU A 1086 -89.45 -34.63 -29.21
N ASN A 1087 -90.15 -35.20 -28.22
CA ASN A 1087 -91.43 -34.70 -27.71
C ASN A 1087 -91.67 -35.18 -26.26
N ASP A 1088 -92.68 -34.62 -25.60
CA ASP A 1088 -92.96 -34.86 -24.18
C ASP A 1088 -93.26 -36.35 -23.88
N ALA A 1089 -93.90 -37.07 -24.81
CA ALA A 1089 -94.25 -38.49 -24.66
C ALA A 1089 -93.04 -39.42 -24.77
N LEU A 1090 -92.18 -39.19 -25.77
CA LEU A 1090 -90.91 -39.89 -25.92
C LEU A 1090 -89.98 -39.56 -24.74
N SER A 1091 -90.01 -38.34 -24.23
CA SER A 1091 -89.18 -37.93 -23.09
C SER A 1091 -89.59 -38.67 -21.81
N ALA A 1092 -90.87 -38.99 -21.66
CA ALA A 1092 -91.39 -39.77 -20.54
C ALA A 1092 -91.17 -41.29 -20.68
N GLY A 1093 -91.38 -41.88 -21.86
CA GLY A 1093 -91.48 -43.33 -22.04
C GLY A 1093 -90.76 -43.92 -23.26
N GLY A 1094 -90.02 -43.10 -24.01
CA GLY A 1094 -89.27 -43.47 -25.21
C GLY A 1094 -87.77 -43.51 -24.99
N MET A 1095 -87.11 -44.34 -25.79
CA MET A 1095 -85.68 -44.52 -25.88
C MET A 1095 -85.25 -44.40 -27.34
N LYS A 1096 -84.00 -43.99 -27.59
CA LYS A 1096 -83.43 -43.95 -28.93
C LYS A 1096 -82.05 -44.57 -29.00
N ASP A 1097 -81.81 -45.35 -30.05
CA ASP A 1097 -80.45 -45.65 -30.50
C ASP A 1097 -80.07 -44.56 -31.52
N SER A 1098 -78.92 -43.93 -31.37
CA SER A 1098 -78.56 -42.71 -32.12
C SER A 1098 -77.14 -42.78 -32.64
N LEU A 1099 -76.95 -42.36 -33.90
CA LEU A 1099 -75.65 -42.00 -34.45
C LEU A 1099 -75.71 -40.53 -34.83
N LYS A 1100 -74.87 -39.71 -34.19
CA LYS A 1100 -74.76 -38.27 -34.45
C LYS A 1100 -73.33 -37.92 -34.87
N LEU A 1101 -73.21 -37.07 -35.89
CA LEU A 1101 -71.96 -36.47 -36.33
C LEU A 1101 -72.10 -34.94 -36.29
N SER A 1102 -71.21 -34.27 -35.57
CA SER A 1102 -71.21 -32.82 -35.39
C SER A 1102 -69.89 -32.26 -35.92
N ALA A 1103 -69.91 -31.16 -36.66
CA ALA A 1103 -68.73 -30.49 -37.18
C ALA A 1103 -68.79 -28.99 -36.86
N GLU A 1104 -67.72 -28.47 -36.24
CA GLU A 1104 -67.51 -27.07 -35.90
C GLU A 1104 -66.29 -26.57 -36.70
N TRP A 1105 -66.53 -25.62 -37.60
CA TRP A 1105 -65.50 -25.05 -38.48
C TRP A 1105 -65.38 -23.53 -38.29
N LEU A 1106 -64.28 -23.09 -37.68
CA LEU A 1106 -63.86 -21.69 -37.58
C LEU A 1106 -63.15 -21.28 -38.88
N ILE A 1107 -63.92 -20.72 -39.82
CA ILE A 1107 -63.42 -20.28 -41.12
C ILE A 1107 -62.40 -19.14 -40.95
N SER A 1108 -62.66 -18.23 -40.01
CA SER A 1108 -61.76 -17.12 -39.61
C SER A 1108 -61.91 -16.81 -38.10
N LYS A 1109 -61.18 -15.82 -37.55
CA LYS A 1109 -61.44 -15.32 -36.17
C LYS A 1109 -62.85 -14.73 -36.02
N ARG A 1110 -63.51 -14.39 -37.13
CA ARG A 1110 -64.83 -13.75 -37.15
C ARG A 1110 -65.93 -14.67 -37.68
N ASP A 1111 -65.61 -15.65 -38.52
CA ASP A 1111 -66.59 -16.49 -39.22
C ASP A 1111 -66.54 -17.94 -38.72
N TYR A 1112 -67.70 -18.52 -38.43
CA TYR A 1112 -67.81 -19.92 -38.01
C TYR A 1112 -69.02 -20.64 -38.60
N LEU A 1113 -68.90 -21.94 -38.82
CA LEU A 1113 -69.95 -22.85 -39.29
C LEU A 1113 -70.08 -24.03 -38.31
N LEU A 1114 -71.30 -24.31 -37.85
CA LEU A 1114 -71.64 -25.51 -37.08
C LEU A 1114 -72.59 -26.36 -37.92
N ALA A 1115 -72.41 -27.68 -37.94
CA ALA A 1115 -73.31 -28.61 -38.63
C ALA A 1115 -73.48 -29.90 -37.81
N ASP A 1116 -74.72 -30.34 -37.62
CA ASP A 1116 -75.10 -31.54 -36.88
C ASP A 1116 -75.95 -32.45 -37.78
N LEU A 1117 -75.50 -33.69 -37.98
CA LEU A 1117 -76.24 -34.75 -38.67
C LEU A 1117 -76.56 -35.86 -37.68
N SER A 1118 -77.82 -36.29 -37.61
CA SER A 1118 -78.23 -37.39 -36.72
C SER A 1118 -79.14 -38.39 -37.43
N THR A 1119 -78.99 -39.66 -37.07
CA THR A 1119 -79.93 -40.73 -37.41
C THR A 1119 -80.30 -41.49 -36.15
N ASN A 1120 -81.60 -41.64 -35.90
CA ASN A 1120 -82.17 -42.12 -34.65
C ASN A 1120 -83.16 -43.25 -34.93
N ARG A 1121 -83.14 -44.27 -34.07
CA ARG A 1121 -84.11 -45.36 -34.02
C ARG A 1121 -84.84 -45.30 -32.69
N TYR A 1122 -86.13 -45.00 -32.70
CA TYR A 1122 -86.96 -44.85 -31.51
C TYR A 1122 -87.60 -46.17 -31.09
N THR A 1123 -87.60 -46.43 -29.78
CA THR A 1123 -88.19 -47.60 -29.13
C THR A 1123 -88.88 -47.20 -27.83
N SER A 1124 -89.83 -47.96 -27.33
CA SER A 1124 -90.34 -47.80 -25.96
C SER A 1124 -89.31 -48.30 -24.93
N GLN A 1125 -89.54 -48.01 -23.66
CA GLN A 1125 -88.73 -48.54 -22.55
C GLN A 1125 -88.70 -50.09 -22.47
N ASP A 1126 -89.72 -50.77 -23.03
CA ASP A 1126 -89.79 -52.24 -23.19
C ASP A 1126 -89.20 -52.73 -24.54
N ARG A 1127 -88.45 -51.89 -25.25
CA ARG A 1127 -87.84 -52.19 -26.57
C ARG A 1127 -88.82 -52.44 -27.72
N VAL A 1128 -90.06 -51.99 -27.62
CA VAL A 1128 -91.01 -51.99 -28.75
C VAL A 1128 -90.59 -50.89 -29.73
N TYR A 1129 -90.44 -51.22 -31.02
CA TYR A 1129 -90.04 -50.24 -32.03
C TYR A 1129 -91.14 -49.20 -32.29
N LEU A 1130 -90.80 -47.90 -32.23
CA LEU A 1130 -91.73 -46.77 -32.42
C LEU A 1130 -91.53 -46.04 -33.75
N GLY A 1131 -90.31 -46.09 -34.32
CA GLY A 1131 -90.01 -45.45 -35.60
C GLY A 1131 -88.54 -45.09 -35.77
N LYS A 1132 -88.23 -44.37 -36.84
CA LYS A 1132 -86.89 -43.85 -37.14
C LYS A 1132 -86.95 -42.37 -37.52
N GLY A 1133 -85.86 -41.64 -37.30
CA GLY A 1133 -85.75 -40.24 -37.71
C GLY A 1133 -84.35 -39.87 -38.15
N THR A 1134 -84.26 -38.92 -39.07
CA THR A 1134 -83.00 -38.27 -39.47
C THR A 1134 -83.12 -36.76 -39.31
N GLY A 1135 -82.02 -36.11 -38.96
CA GLY A 1135 -81.98 -34.67 -38.73
C GLY A 1135 -80.69 -34.06 -39.22
N LEU A 1136 -80.78 -32.87 -39.82
CA LEU A 1136 -79.64 -32.02 -40.18
C LEU A 1136 -79.90 -30.61 -39.64
N THR A 1137 -78.97 -30.08 -38.85
CA THR A 1137 -78.97 -28.69 -38.40
C THR A 1137 -77.67 -28.02 -38.82
N ALA A 1138 -77.71 -26.79 -39.33
CA ALA A 1138 -76.54 -26.02 -39.70
C ALA A 1138 -76.67 -24.56 -39.28
N GLN A 1139 -75.56 -23.97 -38.83
CA GLN A 1139 -75.48 -22.60 -38.35
C GLN A 1139 -74.23 -21.89 -38.86
N LEU A 1140 -74.36 -20.73 -39.50
CA LEU A 1140 -73.26 -19.87 -39.93
C LEU A 1140 -73.28 -18.57 -39.11
N GLY A 1141 -72.14 -18.09 -38.61
CA GLY A 1141 -72.06 -16.84 -37.84
C GLY A 1141 -70.86 -15.96 -38.17
N HIS A 1142 -71.02 -14.64 -37.98
CA HIS A 1142 -70.00 -13.59 -38.17
C HIS A 1142 -69.90 -12.65 -36.96
N HIS A 1143 -68.70 -12.47 -36.41
CA HIS A 1143 -68.37 -11.52 -35.34
C HIS A 1143 -67.85 -10.19 -35.92
N PHE A 1144 -68.55 -9.08 -35.65
CA PHE A 1144 -68.11 -7.73 -36.02
C PHE A 1144 -67.02 -7.19 -35.09
N ARG A 1145 -67.08 -7.61 -33.81
CA ARG A 1145 -66.10 -7.26 -32.78
C ARG A 1145 -65.87 -8.48 -31.89
N THR A 1146 -64.61 -8.77 -31.61
CA THR A 1146 -64.17 -9.92 -30.80
C THR A 1146 -63.87 -9.56 -29.34
N GLU A 1147 -63.86 -8.27 -29.02
CA GLU A 1147 -63.66 -7.73 -27.68
C GLU A 1147 -64.96 -7.11 -27.15
N TYR A 1148 -65.18 -7.16 -25.84
CA TYR A 1148 -66.41 -6.70 -25.22
C TYR A 1148 -66.62 -5.17 -25.39
N PRO A 1149 -67.85 -4.71 -25.70
CA PRO A 1149 -69.01 -5.51 -26.10
C PRO A 1149 -68.83 -6.12 -27.51
N ASP A 1150 -69.05 -7.43 -27.62
CA ASP A 1150 -68.98 -8.18 -28.87
C ASP A 1150 -70.32 -8.17 -29.61
N PHE A 1151 -70.26 -8.17 -30.94
CA PHE A 1151 -71.44 -8.14 -31.82
C PHE A 1151 -71.38 -9.28 -32.82
N THR A 1152 -72.41 -10.13 -32.86
CA THR A 1152 -72.45 -11.33 -33.70
C THR A 1152 -73.77 -11.47 -34.44
N VAL A 1153 -73.73 -11.81 -35.73
CA VAL A 1153 -74.90 -12.20 -36.53
C VAL A 1153 -74.82 -13.69 -36.85
N LYS A 1154 -75.95 -14.40 -36.76
CA LYS A 1154 -76.05 -15.86 -36.92
C LYS A 1154 -77.22 -16.22 -37.85
N LEU A 1155 -77.02 -17.20 -38.73
CA LEU A 1155 -78.02 -17.79 -39.60
C LEU A 1155 -78.14 -19.28 -39.28
N LEU A 1156 -79.34 -19.76 -38.95
CA LEU A 1156 -79.63 -21.13 -38.51
C LEU A 1156 -80.67 -21.79 -39.43
N GLY A 1157 -80.45 -23.05 -39.81
CA GLY A 1157 -81.42 -23.88 -40.52
C GLY A 1157 -81.42 -25.32 -40.01
N SER A 1158 -82.61 -25.93 -39.91
CA SER A 1158 -82.78 -27.30 -39.45
C SER A 1158 -83.83 -28.05 -40.27
N VAL A 1159 -83.55 -29.30 -40.63
CA VAL A 1159 -84.46 -30.19 -41.38
C VAL A 1159 -84.52 -31.54 -40.67
N TYR A 1160 -85.73 -31.99 -40.35
CA TYR A 1160 -85.98 -33.28 -39.70
C TYR A 1160 -86.97 -34.11 -40.50
N GLY A 1161 -86.69 -35.41 -40.65
CA GLY A 1161 -87.58 -36.40 -41.24
C GLY A 1161 -87.87 -37.51 -40.25
N PHE A 1162 -89.15 -37.80 -40.00
CA PHE A 1162 -89.60 -38.86 -39.11
C PHE A 1162 -90.44 -39.88 -39.87
N ASN A 1163 -90.26 -41.17 -39.57
CA ASN A 1163 -91.04 -42.25 -40.14
C ASN A 1163 -91.46 -43.21 -39.01
N SER A 1164 -92.76 -43.28 -38.73
CA SER A 1164 -93.37 -44.13 -37.70
C SER A 1164 -93.83 -45.46 -38.31
N ASP A 1165 -93.59 -46.58 -37.61
CA ASP A 1165 -94.27 -47.84 -37.93
C ASP A 1165 -95.54 -47.96 -37.09
N SER A 1166 -96.69 -48.07 -37.76
CA SER A 1166 -98.01 -47.97 -37.13
C SER A 1166 -98.47 -49.24 -36.39
N THR A 1167 -97.55 -50.04 -35.84
CA THR A 1167 -97.89 -51.32 -35.17
C THR A 1167 -97.90 -51.27 -33.65
N ALA A 1168 -97.64 -50.11 -33.03
CA ALA A 1168 -97.80 -49.91 -31.59
C ALA A 1168 -99.18 -49.29 -31.26
N ASN A 1169 -100.25 -50.08 -31.41
CA ASN A 1169 -101.49 -49.87 -30.66
C ASN A 1169 -101.42 -50.77 -29.43
N GLY A 1170 -101.17 -50.17 -28.25
CA GLY A 1170 -101.10 -50.85 -26.96
C GLY A 1170 -100.65 -49.90 -25.86
#